data_AF-A0A7X3V4M6-F1
#
_entry.id   AF-A0A7X3V4M6-F1
#
_cell.length_a   1.000
_cell.length_b   1.000
_cell.length_c   1.000
_cell.angle_alpha   90.00
_cell.angle_beta   90.00
_cell.angle_gamma   90.00
#
_symmetry.space_group_name_H-M   'P 1'
#
loop_
_entity.id
_entity.type
_entity.pdbx_description
1 polymer ?
#
loop_
_entity_poly.entity_id
_entity_poly.type
_entity_poly.pdbx_seq_one_letter_code
_entity_poly.pdbx_strand_id
1 'polypeptide(L)'
;MSPLRGRERLPVNATRSRHYDVVIVGAGPVGSLCAIAHAREGARIALLEANLKSSRRMAGEWLHPPAVRILHELGIELEEHPRSTRGKGFVVLPEDGSDPIVLPYANGSHGLSCEHEAVVSTLRNNVKNEPDVDFIHSARVRSVEDGRVAFVRDGAEESVTAGRIVGADGRASTVRRSLGVSTERITCSRMVGVTASGASLPLEGYGYVVLGGPGPILMYQLGERCVRIIVDVPLDQWIPRDRIGFLSDAYVGLLPEALRPAFVEALRAGRFDTAANELRPRVTYGTPHRVLIGDAAGHYHPMTASGMTLGFGDALTLAEAGGFKDFARKRFRATHTPELLAMELYEVFADHRYESATVRRAVYRRWRASSSFRDQTIRLLACEETSPAHLNLTGGAILAQAISREIPRSYEQAAWRRTRDTVHALSIRVRWLLRGVRLLRKARKKGMEDERVLDSLGRALPASMPPGPGDARPVRSREVTSPDAGLALGRASARLLSLQGEDGAWEGEMVWCPMLTAQYVLLHHLLGRRLKPGRRRRVLRSFERTRLEGGAWGLHEHSAPHLFVTTLVYVAVRLLGVERNDPLVESARRFLRDEGVPGIPSWGKFWLALLNLYDWRGVNPILPELWILPRWFALHPANWYCHTRLIYMAMAAVYARRFQVPVTPVIASLREELFSQPFADIDFSECRDLLRDEDLYARPSGWLRAGYGFARVFERFHGKRLRGRCVDAILRRIRWELRTTGHASISPVSGLINILALWLHDPDDTDCRRALKQLDGWIWEDEEDGARVTGARSASWDTGLSLQALAAVPDVDGVRDALRRGATYLLRQQIGVSFEGFREAYRTDPKGGWCFPGAWHGWPVTDCTAEAVLGIVEAQPDAANTMVLRDAAGFMLRGQNRDGGFGSYEARRSRIGLERLNPAEMFGDSMTERSYVECTASCLAALAACRQHLAPSVSGEIARAAARAEEWLRRNQAHDGSWRGVWGIQFIYGTMFGVRGLVAAGARPGDPALRLACRWLLDRQRTDGGWGEHHSGCAISRYVPHEQGQVIQTAWALIALLTAGESNWSAISRGVRFLTDSQEADGAWPRQQASGVFFRTALLEYALYRDYFPLRALGLYEQRRRTRPGPASPDAHGSA
;
A
#
# COMPACT_ATOMS: atom_id res chain seq x y z
N MET A 1 -53.63 -51.01 -47.22
CA MET A 1 -55.03 -50.79 -46.84
C MET A 1 -55.29 -51.49 -45.51
N SER A 2 -55.84 -50.77 -44.52
CA SER A 2 -56.37 -51.29 -43.23
C SER A 2 -57.45 -52.37 -43.46
N PRO A 3 -57.90 -53.21 -42.47
CA PRO A 3 -58.21 -52.80 -41.08
C PRO A 3 -58.10 -53.85 -39.91
N LEU A 4 -58.08 -53.30 -38.67
CA LEU A 4 -58.90 -53.60 -37.46
C LEU A 4 -58.93 -55.04 -36.87
N ARG A 5 -58.41 -55.24 -35.64
CA ARG A 5 -59.02 -55.08 -34.29
C ARG A 5 -59.76 -56.32 -33.76
N GLY A 6 -59.33 -56.75 -32.57
CA GLY A 6 -60.26 -56.98 -31.45
C GLY A 6 -60.22 -58.38 -30.82
N ARG A 7 -59.54 -58.52 -29.67
CA ARG A 7 -60.07 -59.25 -28.50
C ARG A 7 -59.53 -58.64 -27.19
N GLU A 8 -60.48 -58.06 -26.46
CA GLU A 8 -60.65 -57.92 -25.01
C GLU A 8 -59.41 -57.84 -24.09
N ARG A 9 -59.29 -56.71 -23.40
CA ARG A 9 -58.53 -56.57 -22.14
C ARG A 9 -59.43 -56.92 -20.96
N LEU A 10 -59.02 -57.88 -20.15
CA LEU A 10 -59.43 -58.01 -18.75
C LEU A 10 -58.47 -57.19 -17.86
N PRO A 11 -58.94 -56.67 -16.70
CA PRO A 11 -58.19 -55.72 -15.88
C PRO A 11 -57.22 -56.44 -14.93
N VAL A 12 -55.98 -55.94 -14.82
CA VAL A 12 -55.07 -56.27 -13.71
C VAL A 12 -54.33 -55.00 -13.31
N ASN A 13 -54.87 -54.24 -12.36
CA ASN A 13 -54.11 -53.22 -11.64
C ASN A 13 -53.66 -53.82 -10.31
N ALA A 14 -52.47 -54.42 -10.32
CA ALA A 14 -51.73 -54.81 -9.12
C ALA A 14 -50.40 -54.02 -9.11
N THR A 15 -50.31 -53.03 -8.23
CA THR A 15 -49.10 -52.29 -7.88
C THR A 15 -48.07 -53.25 -7.27
N ARG A 16 -47.20 -53.84 -8.09
CA ARG A 16 -46.01 -54.59 -7.60
C ARG A 16 -45.01 -53.59 -6.99
N SER A 17 -44.90 -53.54 -5.67
CA SER A 17 -43.80 -52.83 -5.00
C SER A 17 -42.47 -53.52 -5.31
N ARG A 18 -41.59 -52.87 -6.09
CA ARG A 18 -40.23 -53.36 -6.32
C ARG A 18 -39.36 -53.05 -5.10
N HIS A 19 -38.67 -54.06 -4.60
CA HIS A 19 -37.71 -53.96 -3.49
C HIS A 19 -36.28 -54.00 -4.05
N TYR A 20 -35.42 -53.13 -3.53
CA TYR A 20 -34.01 -52.98 -3.91
C TYR A 20 -33.13 -53.02 -2.66
N ASP A 21 -31.88 -53.45 -2.78
CA ASP A 21 -30.94 -53.36 -1.66
C ASP A 21 -30.55 -51.89 -1.42
N VAL A 22 -30.31 -51.15 -2.52
CA VAL A 22 -29.94 -49.74 -2.49
C VAL A 22 -30.71 -48.93 -3.54
N VAL A 23 -31.33 -47.83 -3.13
CA VAL A 23 -31.84 -46.79 -4.05
C VAL A 23 -30.88 -45.60 -4.04
N ILE A 24 -30.40 -45.20 -5.20
CA ILE A 24 -29.51 -44.05 -5.38
C ILE A 24 -30.28 -42.94 -6.09
N VAL A 25 -30.35 -41.77 -5.45
CA VAL A 25 -31.05 -40.59 -5.98
C VAL A 25 -30.02 -39.65 -6.61
N GLY A 26 -30.07 -39.55 -7.94
CA GLY A 26 -29.21 -38.72 -8.79
C GLY A 26 -28.17 -39.55 -9.55
N ALA A 27 -28.25 -39.55 -10.88
CA ALA A 27 -27.26 -40.19 -11.77
C ALA A 27 -26.21 -39.18 -12.27
N GLY A 28 -25.73 -38.33 -11.35
CA GLY A 28 -24.52 -37.53 -11.57
C GLY A 28 -23.27 -38.42 -11.58
N PRO A 29 -22.05 -37.85 -11.69
CA PRO A 29 -20.84 -38.65 -11.78
C PRO A 29 -20.64 -39.53 -10.51
N VAL A 30 -20.86 -38.96 -9.32
CA VAL A 30 -20.74 -39.68 -8.05
C VAL A 30 -21.82 -40.77 -7.90
N GLY A 31 -23.08 -40.46 -8.25
CA GLY A 31 -24.19 -41.42 -8.10
C GLY A 31 -24.10 -42.59 -9.07
N SER A 32 -23.69 -42.34 -10.32
CA SER A 32 -23.45 -43.39 -11.31
C SER A 32 -22.30 -44.31 -10.89
N LEU A 33 -21.19 -43.75 -10.39
CA LEU A 33 -20.07 -44.54 -9.88
C LEU A 33 -20.47 -45.35 -8.64
N CYS A 34 -21.27 -44.77 -7.75
CA CYS A 34 -21.84 -45.46 -6.59
C CYS A 34 -22.73 -46.64 -6.99
N ALA A 35 -23.53 -46.50 -8.06
CA ALA A 35 -24.36 -47.59 -8.57
C ALA A 35 -23.51 -48.76 -9.08
N ILE A 36 -22.48 -48.47 -9.87
CA ILE A 36 -21.55 -49.47 -10.40
C ILE A 36 -20.82 -50.18 -9.25
N ALA A 37 -20.28 -49.42 -8.29
CA ALA A 37 -19.54 -49.99 -7.16
C ALA A 37 -20.41 -50.93 -6.31
N HIS A 38 -21.64 -50.53 -5.98
CA HIS A 38 -22.54 -51.38 -5.21
C HIS A 38 -23.06 -52.59 -6.00
N ALA A 39 -23.34 -52.45 -7.31
CA ALA A 39 -23.77 -53.57 -8.15
C ALA A 39 -22.71 -54.67 -8.21
N ARG A 40 -21.44 -54.30 -8.28
CA ARG A 40 -20.31 -55.25 -8.32
C ARG A 40 -20.02 -55.94 -7.00
N GLU A 41 -20.48 -55.37 -5.89
CA GLU A 41 -20.54 -56.03 -4.58
C GLU A 41 -21.80 -56.93 -4.43
N GLY A 42 -22.59 -57.10 -5.50
CA GLY A 42 -23.75 -58.00 -5.56
C GLY A 42 -25.07 -57.41 -5.06
N ALA A 43 -25.17 -56.09 -4.90
CA ALA A 43 -26.40 -55.44 -4.47
C ALA A 43 -27.30 -55.07 -5.65
N ARG A 44 -28.62 -55.26 -5.52
CA ARG A 44 -29.61 -54.83 -6.51
C ARG A 44 -29.93 -53.34 -6.35
N ILE A 45 -29.72 -52.57 -7.41
CA ILE A 45 -29.75 -51.10 -7.35
C ILE A 45 -30.91 -50.52 -8.15
N ALA A 46 -31.57 -49.49 -7.61
CA ALA A 46 -32.38 -48.57 -8.38
C ALA A 46 -31.69 -47.20 -8.45
N LEU A 47 -31.31 -46.76 -9.65
CA LEU A 47 -30.71 -45.45 -9.87
C LEU A 47 -31.73 -44.49 -10.48
N LEU A 48 -32.11 -43.44 -9.73
CA LEU A 48 -33.14 -42.48 -10.13
C LEU A 48 -32.51 -41.19 -10.67
N GLU A 49 -32.87 -40.76 -11.88
CA GLU A 49 -32.40 -39.49 -12.48
C GLU A 49 -33.56 -38.65 -13.00
N ALA A 50 -33.62 -37.39 -12.56
CA ALA A 50 -34.69 -36.47 -12.91
C ALA A 50 -34.52 -35.85 -14.31
N ASN A 51 -33.29 -35.59 -14.76
CA ASN A 51 -33.02 -34.94 -16.03
C ASN A 51 -31.69 -35.39 -16.65
N LEU A 52 -31.75 -36.19 -17.72
CA LEU A 52 -30.57 -36.65 -18.46
C LEU A 52 -29.77 -35.51 -19.10
N LYS A 53 -30.41 -34.37 -19.46
CA LYS A 53 -29.75 -33.21 -20.10
C LYS A 53 -28.93 -32.36 -19.12
N SER A 54 -28.96 -32.66 -17.82
CA SER A 54 -28.22 -31.92 -16.78
C SER A 54 -26.69 -32.09 -16.83
N SER A 55 -26.16 -32.90 -17.76
CA SER A 55 -24.73 -33.16 -17.94
C SER A 55 -23.96 -31.97 -18.51
N ARG A 56 -24.61 -31.02 -19.18
CA ARG A 56 -23.97 -29.82 -19.75
C ARG A 56 -23.89 -28.70 -18.73
N ARG A 57 -22.76 -28.63 -18.02
CA ARG A 57 -22.43 -27.54 -17.09
C ARG A 57 -20.91 -27.44 -16.87
N MET A 58 -20.43 -26.24 -16.58
CA MET A 58 -19.09 -26.04 -16.04
C MET A 58 -19.04 -26.48 -14.56
N ALA A 59 -18.68 -27.74 -14.33
CA ALA A 59 -18.43 -28.27 -12.99
C ALA A 59 -17.52 -29.50 -13.11
N GLY A 60 -16.51 -29.64 -12.25
CA GLY A 60 -15.72 -30.88 -12.17
C GLY A 60 -15.18 -31.36 -13.52
N GLU A 61 -14.10 -30.75 -13.99
CA GLU A 61 -13.40 -31.13 -15.23
C GLU A 61 -11.96 -31.60 -14.99
N TRP A 62 -11.55 -31.75 -13.73
CA TRP A 62 -10.24 -32.26 -13.34
C TRP A 62 -10.38 -33.34 -12.26
N LEU A 63 -9.73 -34.47 -12.47
CA LEU A 63 -9.70 -35.63 -11.61
C LEU A 63 -8.26 -35.84 -11.11
N HIS A 64 -8.07 -35.83 -9.79
CA HIS A 64 -6.77 -36.16 -9.19
C HIS A 64 -6.47 -37.66 -9.29
N PRO A 65 -5.19 -38.08 -9.13
CA PRO A 65 -4.78 -39.47 -9.25
C PRO A 65 -5.64 -40.50 -8.50
N PRO A 66 -6.14 -40.26 -7.25
CA PRO A 66 -7.02 -41.22 -6.59
C PRO A 66 -8.31 -41.51 -7.37
N ALA A 67 -8.90 -40.51 -8.03
CA ALA A 67 -10.11 -40.70 -8.83
C ALA A 67 -9.84 -41.54 -10.08
N VAL A 68 -8.69 -41.33 -10.72
CA VAL A 68 -8.25 -42.10 -11.89
C VAL A 68 -8.05 -43.58 -11.50
N ARG A 69 -7.43 -43.83 -10.33
CA ARG A 69 -7.29 -45.20 -9.79
C ARG A 69 -8.64 -45.87 -9.55
N ILE A 70 -9.59 -45.18 -8.92
CA ILE A 70 -10.94 -45.72 -8.68
C ILE A 70 -11.65 -46.07 -9.99
N LEU A 71 -11.52 -45.22 -11.02
CA LEU A 71 -12.10 -45.52 -12.34
C LEU A 71 -11.46 -46.77 -12.96
N HIS A 72 -10.14 -46.92 -12.86
CA HIS A 72 -9.42 -48.10 -13.36
C HIS A 72 -9.77 -49.38 -12.58
N GLU A 73 -9.87 -49.32 -11.25
CA GLU A 73 -10.33 -50.42 -10.39
C GLU A 73 -11.75 -50.88 -10.78
N LEU A 74 -12.59 -49.94 -11.19
CA LEU A 74 -13.93 -50.22 -11.73
C LEU A 74 -13.94 -50.45 -13.24
N GLY A 75 -12.80 -50.60 -13.92
CA GLY A 75 -12.75 -50.89 -15.37
C GLY A 75 -13.45 -49.84 -16.24
N ILE A 76 -13.49 -48.57 -15.80
CA ILE A 76 -14.14 -47.47 -16.51
C ILE A 76 -13.09 -46.70 -17.30
N GLU A 77 -13.14 -46.83 -18.63
CA GLU A 77 -12.18 -46.21 -19.55
C GLU A 77 -12.56 -44.76 -19.86
N LEU A 78 -11.96 -43.81 -19.13
CA LEU A 78 -12.13 -42.36 -19.35
C LEU A 78 -10.89 -41.71 -19.98
N GLU A 79 -9.72 -42.34 -19.88
CA GLU A 79 -8.46 -41.78 -20.42
C GLU A 79 -8.44 -41.75 -21.95
N GLU A 80 -9.09 -42.70 -22.60
CA GLU A 80 -9.11 -42.83 -24.06
C GLU A 80 -10.14 -41.90 -24.72
N HIS A 81 -10.93 -41.17 -23.93
CA HIS A 81 -11.94 -40.27 -24.48
C HIS A 81 -11.27 -39.09 -25.23
N PRO A 82 -11.68 -38.73 -26.46
CA PRO A 82 -11.04 -37.68 -27.26
C PRO A 82 -10.96 -36.28 -26.62
N ARG A 83 -11.81 -36.03 -25.62
CA ARG A 83 -11.83 -34.79 -24.82
C ARG A 83 -11.20 -34.97 -23.43
N SER A 84 -10.28 -35.90 -23.31
CA SER A 84 -9.53 -36.23 -22.10
C SER A 84 -8.07 -35.85 -22.28
N THR A 85 -7.39 -35.41 -21.22
CA THR A 85 -5.97 -35.09 -21.25
C THR A 85 -5.31 -35.46 -19.92
N ARG A 86 -4.16 -36.13 -20.00
CA ARG A 86 -3.40 -36.51 -18.81
C ARG A 86 -2.82 -35.28 -18.12
N GLY A 87 -3.11 -35.13 -16.83
CA GLY A 87 -2.61 -34.07 -15.96
C GLY A 87 -1.37 -34.52 -15.19
N LYS A 88 -0.23 -33.88 -15.41
CA LYS A 88 1.07 -34.12 -14.76
C LYS A 88 1.25 -33.39 -13.43
N GLY A 89 0.39 -32.40 -13.14
CA GLY A 89 0.44 -31.60 -11.92
C GLY A 89 -0.07 -30.17 -12.16
N PHE A 90 0.43 -29.22 -11.37
CA PHE A 90 0.06 -27.80 -11.47
C PHE A 90 1.26 -26.87 -11.64
N VAL A 91 1.03 -25.71 -12.26
CA VAL A 91 1.96 -24.58 -12.33
C VAL A 91 1.31 -23.40 -11.64
N VAL A 92 2.02 -22.79 -10.69
CA VAL A 92 1.59 -21.55 -10.05
C VAL A 92 2.32 -20.37 -10.69
N LEU A 93 1.56 -19.38 -11.15
CA LEU A 93 2.05 -18.09 -11.63
C LEU A 93 1.84 -17.05 -10.51
N PRO A 94 2.91 -16.66 -9.77
CA PRO A 94 2.81 -15.76 -8.62
C PRO A 94 2.40 -14.33 -8.98
N GLU A 95 1.74 -13.63 -8.05
CA GLU A 95 1.34 -12.23 -8.23
C GLU A 95 2.52 -11.25 -8.18
N ASP A 96 3.63 -11.66 -7.58
CA ASP A 96 4.86 -10.86 -7.47
C ASP A 96 5.71 -10.90 -8.75
N GLY A 97 5.20 -11.53 -9.82
CA GLY A 97 5.85 -11.62 -11.12
C GLY A 97 7.10 -12.49 -11.16
N SER A 98 7.37 -13.27 -10.10
CA SER A 98 8.49 -14.22 -10.08
C SER A 98 8.23 -15.45 -10.95
N ASP A 99 9.30 -16.19 -11.29
CA ASP A 99 9.24 -17.30 -12.24
C ASP A 99 8.16 -18.35 -11.90
N PRO A 100 7.51 -18.97 -12.90
CA PRO A 100 6.51 -20.02 -12.70
C PRO A 100 7.01 -21.15 -11.77
N ILE A 101 6.17 -21.60 -10.83
CA ILE A 101 6.49 -22.67 -9.89
C ILE A 101 5.79 -23.95 -10.31
N VAL A 102 6.56 -24.96 -10.71
CA VAL A 102 6.03 -26.26 -11.15
C VAL A 102 5.86 -27.22 -9.97
N LEU A 103 4.67 -27.80 -9.82
CA LEU A 103 4.25 -28.76 -8.81
C LEU A 103 3.81 -30.07 -9.50
N PRO A 104 4.75 -30.96 -9.87
CA PRO A 104 4.43 -32.23 -10.50
C PRO A 104 3.79 -33.19 -9.49
N TYR A 105 2.91 -34.09 -9.95
CA TYR A 105 2.40 -35.18 -9.12
C TYR A 105 3.53 -36.13 -8.71
N ALA A 106 3.34 -36.75 -7.53
CA ALA A 106 4.31 -37.66 -6.94
C ALA A 106 4.39 -38.99 -7.71
N ASN A 107 5.55 -39.64 -7.66
CA ASN A 107 5.75 -41.04 -8.08
C ASN A 107 5.31 -41.37 -9.53
N GLY A 108 5.28 -40.39 -10.43
CA GLY A 108 4.84 -40.60 -11.82
C GLY A 108 3.33 -40.81 -11.97
N SER A 109 2.54 -40.59 -10.91
CA SER A 109 1.09 -40.58 -11.01
C SER A 109 0.59 -39.42 -11.88
N HIS A 110 -0.60 -39.57 -12.45
CA HIS A 110 -1.25 -38.53 -13.23
C HIS A 110 -2.70 -38.35 -12.83
N GLY A 111 -3.18 -37.12 -12.96
CA GLY A 111 -4.59 -36.79 -12.98
C GLY A 111 -5.14 -36.84 -14.40
N LEU A 112 -6.41 -36.46 -14.54
CA LEU A 112 -7.09 -36.43 -15.83
C LEU A 112 -7.98 -35.19 -15.90
N SER A 113 -7.79 -34.35 -16.93
CA SER A 113 -8.75 -33.31 -17.27
C SER A 113 -9.70 -33.81 -18.35
N CYS A 114 -10.99 -33.65 -18.14
CA CYS A 114 -12.02 -34.13 -19.06
C CYS A 114 -13.28 -33.27 -18.93
N GLU A 115 -13.95 -32.99 -20.04
CA GLU A 115 -15.20 -32.23 -20.02
C GLU A 115 -16.28 -32.95 -19.18
N HIS A 116 -17.01 -32.20 -18.35
CA HIS A 116 -17.97 -32.79 -17.40
C HIS A 116 -19.02 -33.69 -18.07
N GLU A 117 -19.51 -33.28 -19.24
CA GLU A 117 -20.49 -34.06 -20.01
C GLU A 117 -19.94 -35.44 -20.38
N ALA A 118 -18.66 -35.52 -20.77
CA ALA A 118 -17.98 -36.77 -21.10
C ALA A 118 -17.80 -37.68 -19.88
N VAL A 119 -17.41 -37.13 -18.73
CA VAL A 119 -17.32 -37.89 -17.47
C VAL A 119 -18.67 -38.53 -17.13
N VAL A 120 -19.75 -37.74 -17.17
CA VAL A 120 -21.09 -38.19 -16.81
C VAL A 120 -21.65 -39.19 -17.82
N SER A 121 -21.44 -38.96 -19.13
CA SER A 121 -21.94 -39.85 -20.18
C SER A 121 -21.24 -41.21 -20.14
N THR A 122 -19.91 -41.26 -19.98
CA THR A 122 -19.15 -42.50 -19.84
C THR A 122 -19.63 -43.31 -18.64
N LEU A 123 -19.81 -42.66 -17.47
CA LEU A 123 -20.31 -43.33 -16.27
C LEU A 123 -21.74 -43.86 -16.46
N ARG A 124 -22.64 -43.07 -17.05
CA ARG A 124 -24.02 -43.50 -17.32
C ARG A 124 -24.09 -44.62 -18.36
N ASN A 125 -23.19 -44.65 -19.34
CA ASN A 125 -23.12 -45.74 -20.31
C ASN A 125 -22.66 -47.04 -19.65
N ASN A 126 -21.68 -46.97 -18.72
CA ASN A 126 -21.29 -48.13 -17.92
C ASN A 126 -22.44 -48.62 -17.05
N VAL A 127 -23.17 -47.72 -16.39
CA VAL A 127 -24.37 -48.08 -15.60
C VAL A 127 -25.39 -48.88 -16.43
N LYS A 128 -25.62 -48.53 -17.70
CA LYS A 128 -26.58 -49.26 -18.57
C LYS A 128 -26.15 -50.70 -18.86
N ASN A 129 -24.86 -51.00 -18.73
CA ASN A 129 -24.29 -52.31 -18.99
C ASN A 129 -24.18 -53.15 -17.71
N GLU A 130 -24.50 -52.60 -16.53
CA GLU A 130 -24.49 -53.34 -15.27
C GLU A 130 -25.83 -54.06 -15.07
N PRO A 131 -25.86 -55.41 -14.96
CA PRO A 131 -27.11 -56.19 -14.95
C PRO A 131 -27.95 -55.96 -13.70
N ASP A 132 -27.33 -55.61 -12.57
CA ASP A 132 -27.99 -55.43 -11.28
C ASP A 132 -28.44 -53.98 -11.01
N VAL A 133 -28.35 -53.09 -12.01
CA VAL A 133 -28.77 -51.70 -11.92
C VAL A 133 -30.01 -51.42 -12.76
N ASP A 134 -31.15 -51.21 -12.09
CA ASP A 134 -32.34 -50.63 -12.70
C ASP A 134 -32.15 -49.11 -12.84
N PHE A 135 -31.72 -48.65 -14.02
CA PHE A 135 -31.56 -47.22 -14.31
C PHE A 135 -32.89 -46.57 -14.73
N ILE A 136 -33.50 -45.83 -13.80
CA ILE A 136 -34.81 -45.19 -13.96
C ILE A 136 -34.62 -43.70 -14.26
N HIS A 137 -34.75 -43.33 -15.53
CA HIS A 137 -34.66 -41.95 -15.99
C HIS A 137 -36.01 -41.21 -15.94
N SER A 138 -35.96 -39.88 -16.08
CA SER A 138 -37.12 -38.98 -15.94
C SER A 138 -37.83 -39.09 -14.59
N ALA A 139 -37.14 -39.59 -13.56
CA ALA A 139 -37.67 -39.85 -12.23
C ALA A 139 -37.32 -38.71 -11.28
N ARG A 140 -38.28 -37.81 -11.04
CA ARG A 140 -38.11 -36.71 -10.08
C ARG A 140 -38.59 -37.13 -8.70
N VAL A 141 -37.65 -37.37 -7.79
CA VAL A 141 -37.95 -37.69 -6.39
C VAL A 141 -38.68 -36.55 -5.70
N ARG A 142 -39.76 -36.87 -4.97
CA ARG A 142 -40.62 -35.92 -4.26
C ARG A 142 -40.44 -36.01 -2.76
N SER A 143 -40.50 -37.22 -2.22
CA SER A 143 -40.31 -37.51 -0.80
C SER A 143 -39.46 -38.75 -0.62
N VAL A 144 -38.79 -38.77 0.54
CA VAL A 144 -37.92 -39.85 0.96
C VAL A 144 -38.23 -40.12 2.43
N GLU A 145 -38.64 -41.33 2.73
CA GLU A 145 -38.90 -41.84 4.07
C GLU A 145 -37.97 -43.03 4.34
N ASP A 146 -37.89 -43.49 5.59
CA ASP A 146 -37.06 -44.66 5.90
C ASP A 146 -37.60 -45.89 5.15
N GLY A 147 -36.78 -46.41 4.24
CA GLY A 147 -37.09 -47.58 3.44
C GLY A 147 -37.97 -47.34 2.21
N ARG A 148 -38.42 -46.10 1.92
CA ARG A 148 -39.29 -45.79 0.76
C ARG A 148 -38.89 -44.50 0.05
N VAL A 149 -38.86 -44.55 -1.29
CA VAL A 149 -38.64 -43.38 -2.16
C VAL A 149 -39.82 -43.21 -3.10
N ALA A 150 -40.47 -42.04 -3.05
CA ALA A 150 -41.55 -41.67 -3.96
C ALA A 150 -41.04 -40.68 -5.02
N PHE A 151 -41.36 -40.95 -6.29
CA PHE A 151 -40.93 -40.12 -7.42
C PHE A 151 -42.03 -40.01 -8.47
N VAL A 152 -41.94 -38.96 -9.28
CA VAL A 152 -42.79 -38.77 -10.46
C VAL A 152 -41.99 -39.15 -11.68
N ARG A 153 -42.51 -40.06 -12.49
CA ARG A 153 -41.96 -40.46 -13.79
C ARG A 153 -43.01 -40.25 -14.86
N ASP A 154 -42.68 -39.46 -15.89
CA ASP A 154 -43.56 -39.17 -17.03
C ASP A 154 -44.99 -38.72 -16.64
N GLY A 155 -45.12 -38.05 -15.49
CA GLY A 155 -46.40 -37.55 -14.95
C GLY A 155 -47.14 -38.50 -13.99
N ALA A 156 -46.70 -39.75 -13.85
CA ALA A 156 -47.26 -40.72 -12.91
C ALA A 156 -46.46 -40.78 -11.60
N GLU A 157 -47.15 -40.96 -10.47
CA GLU A 157 -46.51 -41.21 -9.18
C GLU A 157 -46.16 -42.70 -9.04
N GLU A 158 -44.88 -42.96 -8.75
CA GLU A 158 -44.34 -44.29 -8.49
C GLU A 158 -43.61 -44.29 -7.15
N SER A 159 -43.47 -45.46 -6.53
CA SER A 159 -42.66 -45.61 -5.33
C SER A 159 -41.93 -46.95 -5.29
N VAL A 160 -40.71 -46.93 -4.77
CA VAL A 160 -39.86 -48.10 -4.56
C VAL A 160 -39.46 -48.22 -3.10
N THR A 161 -39.13 -49.43 -2.67
CA THR A 161 -38.62 -49.68 -1.30
C THR A 161 -37.17 -50.13 -1.35
N ALA A 162 -36.37 -49.77 -0.34
CA ALA A 162 -34.99 -50.23 -0.26
C ALA A 162 -34.44 -50.34 1.17
N GLY A 163 -33.46 -51.23 1.37
CA GLY A 163 -32.72 -51.33 2.63
C GLY A 163 -31.88 -50.08 2.95
N ARG A 164 -31.36 -49.43 1.90
CA ARG A 164 -30.59 -48.18 2.00
C ARG A 164 -30.94 -47.20 0.88
N ILE A 165 -31.02 -45.91 1.22
CA ILE A 165 -31.25 -44.82 0.28
C ILE A 165 -30.02 -43.91 0.29
N VAL A 166 -29.45 -43.63 -0.89
CA VAL A 166 -28.24 -42.82 -1.06
C VAL A 166 -28.59 -41.54 -1.81
N GLY A 167 -28.34 -40.39 -1.17
CA GLY A 167 -28.46 -39.07 -1.79
C GLY A 167 -27.19 -38.67 -2.51
N ALA A 168 -27.24 -38.66 -3.84
CA ALA A 168 -26.18 -38.21 -4.74
C ALA A 168 -26.69 -37.11 -5.72
N ASP A 169 -27.80 -36.46 -5.40
CA ASP A 169 -28.54 -35.49 -6.21
C ASP A 169 -28.03 -34.04 -6.09
N GLY A 170 -26.77 -33.88 -5.66
CA GLY A 170 -26.03 -32.63 -5.69
C GLY A 170 -26.48 -31.59 -4.65
N ARG A 171 -26.15 -30.31 -4.91
CA ARG A 171 -26.28 -29.22 -3.92
C ARG A 171 -27.71 -28.96 -3.43
N ALA A 172 -28.71 -29.31 -4.25
CA ALA A 172 -30.14 -29.16 -3.98
C ALA A 172 -30.81 -30.45 -3.46
N SER A 173 -30.02 -31.35 -2.87
CA SER A 173 -30.44 -32.70 -2.49
C SER A 173 -31.79 -32.78 -1.74
N THR A 174 -32.67 -33.63 -2.26
CA THR A 174 -33.96 -33.99 -1.66
C THR A 174 -33.77 -34.99 -0.53
N VAL A 175 -32.81 -35.92 -0.66
CA VAL A 175 -32.46 -36.85 0.41
C VAL A 175 -31.93 -36.08 1.63
N ARG A 176 -31.07 -35.07 1.43
CA ARG A 176 -30.61 -34.21 2.52
C ARG A 176 -31.76 -33.51 3.24
N ARG A 177 -32.73 -32.96 2.49
CA ARG A 177 -33.92 -32.31 3.06
C ARG A 177 -34.73 -33.28 3.91
N SER A 178 -34.87 -34.53 3.49
CA SER A 178 -35.62 -35.55 4.25
C SER A 178 -35.01 -35.86 5.63
N LEU A 179 -33.71 -35.61 5.80
CA LEU A 179 -32.99 -35.84 7.06
C LEU A 179 -33.20 -34.72 8.09
N GLY A 180 -33.93 -33.65 7.75
CA GLY A 180 -34.11 -32.49 8.64
C GLY A 180 -32.82 -31.67 8.84
N VAL A 181 -31.79 -31.92 8.02
CA VAL A 181 -30.48 -31.25 8.11
C VAL A 181 -30.52 -29.92 7.37
N SER A 182 -29.82 -28.90 7.90
CA SER A 182 -29.73 -27.58 7.25
C SER A 182 -29.33 -27.67 5.77
N THR A 183 -30.07 -26.91 4.96
CA THR A 183 -29.85 -26.70 3.53
C THR A 183 -29.27 -25.32 3.22
N GLU A 184 -28.91 -24.56 4.25
CA GLU A 184 -28.27 -23.25 4.09
C GLU A 184 -26.93 -23.37 3.34
N ARG A 185 -26.58 -22.30 2.62
CA ARG A 185 -25.38 -22.18 1.79
C ARG A 185 -24.84 -20.77 1.90
N ILE A 186 -23.52 -20.67 1.98
CA ILE A 186 -22.82 -19.38 2.00
C ILE A 186 -22.12 -19.21 0.66
N THR A 187 -22.44 -18.16 -0.11
CA THR A 187 -21.67 -17.83 -1.31
C THR A 187 -20.40 -17.08 -0.89
N CYS A 188 -19.24 -17.53 -1.35
CA CYS A 188 -17.96 -16.84 -1.08
C CYS A 188 -17.45 -16.06 -2.29
N SER A 189 -17.71 -16.57 -3.50
CA SER A 189 -17.32 -15.95 -4.77
C SER A 189 -18.16 -16.51 -5.91
N ARG A 190 -17.92 -16.01 -7.12
CA ARG A 190 -18.51 -16.53 -8.35
C ARG A 190 -17.42 -16.70 -9.40
N MET A 191 -17.56 -17.68 -10.28
CA MET A 191 -16.59 -17.96 -11.31
C MET A 191 -17.18 -17.83 -12.71
N VAL A 192 -16.34 -17.36 -13.65
CA VAL A 192 -16.66 -17.26 -15.07
C VAL A 192 -15.73 -18.18 -15.86
N GLY A 193 -16.31 -19.08 -16.64
CA GLY A 193 -15.60 -20.04 -17.47
C GLY A 193 -15.65 -19.71 -18.95
N VAL A 194 -14.50 -19.78 -19.61
CA VAL A 194 -14.33 -19.57 -21.04
C VAL A 194 -13.62 -20.78 -21.64
N THR A 195 -14.06 -21.23 -22.80
CA THR A 195 -13.38 -22.24 -23.61
C THR A 195 -12.60 -21.56 -24.74
N ALA A 196 -11.27 -21.63 -24.72
CA ALA A 196 -10.41 -21.16 -25.80
C ALA A 196 -10.10 -22.32 -26.76
N SER A 197 -10.65 -22.26 -27.98
CA SER A 197 -10.40 -23.25 -29.04
C SER A 197 -9.19 -22.84 -29.88
N GLY A 198 -8.42 -23.81 -30.35
CA GLY A 198 -7.22 -23.57 -31.17
C GLY A 198 -6.00 -23.08 -30.39
N ALA A 199 -6.01 -23.20 -29.05
CA ALA A 199 -4.97 -22.70 -28.17
C ALA A 199 -4.30 -23.81 -27.35
N SER A 200 -3.07 -23.56 -26.91
CA SER A 200 -2.29 -24.44 -26.04
C SER A 200 -1.76 -23.68 -24.82
N LEU A 201 -1.44 -24.41 -23.75
CA LEU A 201 -0.79 -23.85 -22.57
C LEU A 201 0.74 -23.86 -22.76
N PRO A 202 1.49 -22.91 -22.15
CA PRO A 202 2.95 -22.84 -22.29
C PRO A 202 3.70 -24.11 -21.84
N LEU A 203 3.12 -24.85 -20.89
CA LEU A 203 3.62 -26.13 -20.40
C LEU A 203 2.47 -27.12 -20.45
N GLU A 204 2.52 -28.02 -21.43
CA GLU A 204 1.44 -28.98 -21.70
C GLU A 204 1.31 -30.05 -20.61
N GLY A 205 0.07 -30.47 -20.37
CA GLY A 205 -0.28 -31.45 -19.36
C GLY A 205 -0.29 -30.91 -17.92
N TYR A 206 -0.15 -29.61 -17.69
CA TYR A 206 -0.26 -29.02 -16.33
C TYR A 206 -1.50 -28.13 -16.21
N GLY A 207 -2.17 -28.19 -15.06
CA GLY A 207 -3.13 -27.16 -14.66
C GLY A 207 -2.40 -25.90 -14.20
N TYR A 208 -2.95 -24.73 -14.45
CA TYR A 208 -2.37 -23.44 -14.07
C TYR A 208 -3.20 -22.77 -12.99
N VAL A 209 -2.52 -22.20 -12.01
CA VAL A 209 -3.10 -21.30 -11.00
C VAL A 209 -2.41 -19.95 -11.14
N VAL A 210 -3.14 -18.94 -11.60
CA VAL A 210 -2.61 -17.58 -11.81
C VAL A 210 -3.11 -16.66 -10.73
N LEU A 211 -2.19 -15.90 -10.15
CA LEU A 211 -2.45 -15.00 -9.03
C LEU A 211 -2.18 -13.54 -9.43
N GLY A 212 -2.78 -12.59 -8.69
CA GLY A 212 -2.63 -11.16 -8.92
C GLY A 212 -3.80 -10.47 -9.64
N GLY A 213 -4.88 -11.21 -9.92
CA GLY A 213 -6.18 -10.66 -10.29
C GLY A 213 -7.07 -10.44 -9.07
N PRO A 214 -8.28 -9.88 -9.24
CA PRO A 214 -9.25 -9.77 -8.14
C PRO A 214 -9.45 -11.09 -7.37
N GLY A 215 -9.53 -12.21 -8.09
CA GLY A 215 -9.43 -13.57 -7.57
C GLY A 215 -8.47 -14.42 -8.43
N PRO A 216 -8.22 -15.69 -8.04
CA PRO A 216 -7.36 -16.59 -8.80
C PRO A 216 -7.94 -16.98 -10.16
N ILE A 217 -7.06 -17.26 -11.14
CA ILE A 217 -7.42 -17.85 -12.44
C ILE A 217 -6.97 -19.31 -12.46
N LEU A 218 -7.84 -20.22 -12.90
CA LEU A 218 -7.50 -21.60 -13.19
C LEU A 218 -7.50 -21.83 -14.70
N MET A 219 -6.48 -22.51 -15.22
CA MET A 219 -6.47 -22.92 -16.63
C MET A 219 -6.03 -24.37 -16.78
N TYR A 220 -6.65 -25.11 -17.69
CA TYR A 220 -6.25 -26.48 -17.99
C TYR A 220 -6.74 -26.90 -19.37
N GLN A 221 -6.09 -27.91 -19.93
CA GLN A 221 -6.35 -28.40 -21.28
C GLN A 221 -7.52 -29.39 -21.30
N LEU A 222 -8.37 -29.31 -22.33
CA LEU A 222 -9.53 -30.18 -22.60
C LEU A 222 -9.38 -30.82 -24.00
N GLY A 223 -8.35 -31.63 -24.22
CA GLY A 223 -7.98 -32.19 -25.52
C GLY A 223 -6.88 -31.39 -26.25
N GLU A 224 -6.46 -31.83 -27.44
CA GLU A 224 -5.22 -31.36 -28.09
C GLU A 224 -5.11 -29.84 -28.30
N ARG A 225 -6.21 -29.14 -28.62
CA ARG A 225 -6.21 -27.68 -28.89
C ARG A 225 -7.36 -26.95 -28.23
N CYS A 226 -7.65 -27.27 -26.98
CA CYS A 226 -8.72 -26.63 -26.24
C CYS A 226 -8.28 -26.34 -24.81
N VAL A 227 -8.40 -25.10 -24.36
CA VAL A 227 -8.04 -24.67 -23.01
C VAL A 227 -9.26 -24.10 -22.31
N ARG A 228 -9.55 -24.61 -21.12
CA ARG A 228 -10.50 -24.01 -20.18
C ARG A 228 -9.79 -22.91 -19.41
N ILE A 229 -10.42 -21.75 -19.33
CA ILE A 229 -10.01 -20.62 -18.48
C ILE A 229 -11.15 -20.33 -17.51
N ILE A 230 -10.88 -20.36 -16.21
CA ILE A 230 -11.85 -20.05 -15.15
C ILE A 230 -11.30 -18.90 -14.33
N VAL A 231 -11.99 -17.77 -14.31
CA VAL A 231 -11.66 -16.64 -13.44
C VAL A 231 -12.57 -16.64 -12.22
N ASP A 232 -11.99 -16.63 -11.02
CA ASP A 232 -12.74 -16.42 -9.77
C ASP A 232 -12.92 -14.92 -9.51
N VAL A 233 -14.14 -14.52 -9.20
CA VAL A 233 -14.56 -13.14 -8.98
C VAL A 233 -15.14 -13.01 -7.56
N PRO A 234 -14.49 -12.25 -6.67
CA PRO A 234 -15.01 -11.92 -5.35
C PRO A 234 -16.38 -11.22 -5.40
N LEU A 235 -17.21 -11.41 -4.36
CA LEU A 235 -18.60 -10.91 -4.35
C LEU A 235 -18.74 -9.40 -4.43
N ASP A 236 -17.84 -8.66 -3.79
CA ASP A 236 -17.77 -7.19 -3.81
C ASP A 236 -17.38 -6.63 -5.20
N GLN A 237 -16.86 -7.49 -6.08
CA GLN A 237 -16.44 -7.15 -7.44
C GLN A 237 -17.30 -7.84 -8.51
N TRP A 238 -18.37 -8.55 -8.11
CA TRP A 238 -19.24 -9.25 -9.05
C TRP A 238 -20.04 -8.27 -9.92
N ILE A 239 -20.06 -8.53 -11.23
CA ILE A 239 -20.72 -7.68 -12.23
C ILE A 239 -21.90 -8.45 -12.86
N PRO A 240 -23.04 -7.78 -13.17
CA PRO A 240 -24.14 -8.36 -13.93
C PRO A 240 -23.73 -8.95 -15.29
N ARG A 241 -24.49 -9.94 -15.77
CA ARG A 241 -24.14 -10.80 -16.92
C ARG A 241 -23.93 -10.04 -18.22
N ASP A 242 -24.74 -9.02 -18.46
CA ASP A 242 -24.67 -8.09 -19.60
C ASP A 242 -23.37 -7.27 -19.64
N ARG A 243 -22.63 -7.24 -18.53
CA ARG A 243 -21.39 -6.48 -18.36
C ARG A 243 -20.17 -7.35 -18.03
N ILE A 244 -20.28 -8.67 -18.18
CA ILE A 244 -19.16 -9.59 -17.96
C ILE A 244 -18.00 -9.34 -18.92
N GLY A 245 -18.25 -8.72 -20.08
CA GLY A 245 -17.20 -8.27 -21.02
C GLY A 245 -16.10 -7.43 -20.37
N PHE A 246 -16.41 -6.62 -19.34
CA PHE A 246 -15.43 -5.77 -18.65
C PHE A 246 -14.47 -6.54 -17.73
N LEU A 247 -14.73 -7.82 -17.45
CA LEU A 247 -13.77 -8.65 -16.72
C LEU A 247 -12.47 -8.83 -17.52
N SER A 248 -12.47 -8.65 -18.85
CA SER A 248 -11.24 -8.68 -19.64
C SER A 248 -10.20 -7.69 -19.11
N ASP A 249 -10.61 -6.48 -18.74
CA ASP A 249 -9.70 -5.41 -18.36
C ASP A 249 -8.94 -5.74 -17.06
N ALA A 250 -9.57 -6.52 -16.17
CA ALA A 250 -8.98 -6.91 -14.90
C ALA A 250 -8.09 -8.17 -14.99
N TYR A 251 -8.39 -9.10 -15.90
CA TYR A 251 -7.73 -10.42 -15.93
C TYR A 251 -6.84 -10.66 -17.15
N VAL A 252 -7.06 -9.99 -18.29
CA VAL A 252 -6.36 -10.31 -19.56
C VAL A 252 -4.84 -10.18 -19.45
N GLY A 253 -4.36 -9.18 -18.69
CA GLY A 253 -2.93 -8.94 -18.49
C GLY A 253 -2.22 -10.04 -17.68
N LEU A 254 -2.97 -10.90 -16.99
CA LEU A 254 -2.46 -12.04 -16.22
C LEU A 254 -2.36 -13.32 -17.04
N LEU A 255 -3.10 -13.40 -18.15
CA LEU A 255 -3.12 -14.58 -19.00
C LEU A 255 -1.85 -14.66 -19.87
N PRO A 256 -1.36 -15.88 -20.19
CA PRO A 256 -0.39 -16.10 -21.25
C PRO A 256 -0.84 -15.44 -22.55
N GLU A 257 0.10 -14.84 -23.28
CA GLU A 257 -0.20 -14.01 -24.45
C GLU A 257 -1.05 -14.74 -25.50
N ALA A 258 -0.77 -16.03 -25.74
CA ALA A 258 -1.50 -16.90 -26.66
C ALA A 258 -3.00 -17.08 -26.32
N LEU A 259 -3.40 -16.89 -25.05
CA LEU A 259 -4.78 -17.09 -24.60
C LEU A 259 -5.60 -15.79 -24.54
N ARG A 260 -4.94 -14.63 -24.57
CA ARG A 260 -5.59 -13.32 -24.41
C ARG A 260 -6.67 -13.05 -25.46
N PRO A 261 -6.42 -13.26 -26.78
CA PRO A 261 -7.43 -12.93 -27.80
C PRO A 261 -8.70 -13.78 -27.65
N ALA A 262 -8.54 -15.08 -27.46
CA ALA A 262 -9.66 -16.01 -27.30
C ALA A 262 -10.49 -15.69 -26.04
N PHE A 263 -9.84 -15.31 -24.94
CA PHE A 263 -10.53 -14.91 -23.71
C PHE A 263 -11.36 -13.64 -23.89
N VAL A 264 -10.77 -12.58 -24.45
CA VAL A 264 -11.46 -11.30 -24.68
C VAL A 264 -12.66 -11.49 -25.61
N GLU A 265 -12.47 -12.21 -26.71
CA GLU A 265 -13.49 -12.45 -27.73
C GLU A 265 -14.66 -13.29 -27.18
N ALA A 266 -14.38 -14.32 -26.39
CA ALA A 266 -15.43 -15.12 -25.75
C ALA A 266 -16.28 -14.30 -24.76
N LEU A 267 -15.65 -13.43 -23.96
CA LEU A 267 -16.39 -12.57 -23.03
C LEU A 267 -17.25 -11.54 -23.77
N ARG A 268 -16.72 -10.90 -24.82
CA ARG A 268 -17.46 -9.92 -25.64
C ARG A 268 -18.65 -10.54 -26.35
N ALA A 269 -18.47 -11.72 -26.91
CA ALA A 269 -19.52 -12.44 -27.63
C ALA A 269 -20.52 -13.18 -26.72
N GLY A 270 -20.40 -13.05 -25.39
CA GLY A 270 -21.30 -13.73 -24.45
C GLY A 270 -21.12 -15.25 -24.35
N ARG A 271 -20.00 -15.80 -24.87
CA ARG A 271 -19.70 -17.23 -24.93
C ARG A 271 -18.95 -17.68 -23.66
N PHE A 272 -19.62 -17.62 -22.52
CA PHE A 272 -19.07 -18.02 -21.22
C PHE A 272 -20.14 -18.66 -20.31
N ASP A 273 -19.66 -19.46 -19.36
CA ASP A 273 -20.48 -20.05 -18.29
C ASP A 273 -20.23 -19.32 -16.96
N THR A 274 -21.22 -19.31 -16.07
CA THR A 274 -21.08 -18.73 -14.73
C THR A 274 -21.53 -19.72 -13.66
N ALA A 275 -20.81 -19.79 -12.55
CA ALA A 275 -21.21 -20.60 -11.40
C ALA A 275 -20.95 -19.87 -10.08
N ALA A 276 -21.77 -20.15 -9.06
CA ALA A 276 -21.54 -19.68 -7.71
C ALA A 276 -20.69 -20.67 -6.91
N ASN A 277 -19.68 -20.14 -6.22
CA ASN A 277 -18.88 -20.89 -5.27
C ASN A 277 -19.56 -20.79 -3.91
N GLU A 278 -20.25 -21.87 -3.56
CA GLU A 278 -21.02 -22.01 -2.33
C GLU A 278 -20.24 -22.89 -1.34
N LEU A 279 -20.43 -22.64 -0.05
CA LEU A 279 -19.87 -23.42 1.04
C LEU A 279 -20.99 -24.08 1.83
N ARG A 280 -20.83 -25.38 2.07
CA ARG A 280 -21.59 -26.19 3.02
C ARG A 280 -20.69 -27.31 3.57
N PRO A 281 -20.36 -27.30 4.88
CA PRO A 281 -19.46 -28.29 5.47
C PRO A 281 -19.88 -29.75 5.24
N ARG A 282 -18.92 -30.65 5.01
CA ARG A 282 -19.18 -32.10 4.76
C ARG A 282 -19.32 -32.96 6.02
N VAL A 283 -19.83 -32.39 7.11
CA VAL A 283 -19.89 -33.05 8.44
C VAL A 283 -21.14 -33.93 8.68
N THR A 284 -22.13 -33.89 7.79
CA THR A 284 -23.36 -34.69 7.93
C THR A 284 -23.40 -35.81 6.89
N TYR A 285 -23.41 -37.05 7.39
CA TYR A 285 -23.32 -38.27 6.58
C TYR A 285 -24.69 -38.93 6.33
N GLY A 286 -25.69 -38.63 7.16
CA GLY A 286 -27.03 -39.22 7.13
C GLY A 286 -27.33 -40.15 8.30
N THR A 287 -28.16 -41.16 8.09
CA THR A 287 -28.52 -42.25 9.02
C THR A 287 -28.17 -43.61 8.39
N PRO A 288 -28.25 -44.73 9.14
CA PRO A 288 -28.03 -46.07 8.55
C PRO A 288 -28.89 -46.41 7.33
N HIS A 289 -30.09 -45.84 7.23
CA HIS A 289 -31.03 -46.07 6.12
C HIS A 289 -30.97 -44.98 5.04
N ARG A 290 -30.43 -43.79 5.34
CA ARG A 290 -30.37 -42.65 4.42
C ARG A 290 -28.99 -42.00 4.46
N VAL A 291 -28.16 -42.23 3.44
CA VAL A 291 -26.76 -41.79 3.41
C VAL A 291 -26.57 -40.69 2.38
N LEU A 292 -25.72 -39.69 2.67
CA LEU A 292 -25.37 -38.62 1.72
C LEU A 292 -23.94 -38.79 1.22
N ILE A 293 -23.73 -38.64 -0.09
CA ILE A 293 -22.41 -38.67 -0.73
C ILE A 293 -22.22 -37.49 -1.69
N GLY A 294 -20.97 -37.16 -2.02
CA GLY A 294 -20.65 -36.05 -2.93
C GLY A 294 -21.20 -34.70 -2.45
N ASP A 295 -21.60 -33.85 -3.38
CA ASP A 295 -22.10 -32.48 -3.09
C ASP A 295 -23.40 -32.45 -2.25
N ALA A 296 -24.14 -33.57 -2.18
CA ALA A 296 -25.33 -33.69 -1.32
C ALA A 296 -24.94 -33.70 0.17
N ALA A 297 -23.78 -34.28 0.49
CA ALA A 297 -23.24 -34.28 1.85
C ALA A 297 -22.61 -32.94 2.24
N GLY A 298 -22.10 -32.18 1.27
CA GLY A 298 -21.51 -30.85 1.46
C GLY A 298 -20.54 -30.50 0.33
N HIS A 299 -20.20 -29.22 0.20
CA HIS A 299 -19.35 -28.67 -0.86
C HIS A 299 -18.55 -27.47 -0.33
N TYR A 300 -17.40 -27.20 -0.95
CA TYR A 300 -16.44 -26.18 -0.56
C TYR A 300 -15.85 -25.52 -1.82
N HIS A 301 -14.95 -24.54 -1.66
CA HIS A 301 -14.41 -23.80 -2.78
C HIS A 301 -13.70 -24.72 -3.81
N PRO A 302 -14.00 -24.62 -5.13
CA PRO A 302 -13.52 -25.59 -6.13
C PRO A 302 -12.05 -25.43 -6.54
N MET A 303 -11.32 -24.48 -5.96
CA MET A 303 -9.96 -24.10 -6.42
C MET A 303 -8.93 -25.24 -6.35
N THR A 304 -9.10 -26.22 -5.48
CA THR A 304 -8.22 -27.41 -5.45
C THR A 304 -8.69 -28.54 -6.35
N ALA A 305 -9.80 -28.40 -7.07
CA ALA A 305 -10.40 -29.43 -7.94
C ALA A 305 -10.67 -30.81 -7.29
N SER A 306 -10.75 -30.88 -5.95
CA SER A 306 -10.86 -32.16 -5.22
C SER A 306 -12.28 -32.73 -5.12
N GLY A 307 -13.32 -31.95 -5.47
CA GLY A 307 -14.72 -32.31 -5.21
C GLY A 307 -15.17 -33.65 -5.80
N MET A 308 -14.83 -33.91 -7.07
CA MET A 308 -15.14 -35.20 -7.71
C MET A 308 -14.32 -36.34 -7.14
N THR A 309 -13.02 -36.12 -6.89
CA THR A 309 -12.15 -37.13 -6.29
C THR A 309 -12.65 -37.59 -4.93
N LEU A 310 -13.06 -36.66 -4.06
CA LEU A 310 -13.68 -37.02 -2.78
C LEU A 310 -15.06 -37.65 -2.97
N GLY A 311 -15.83 -37.23 -3.98
CA GLY A 311 -17.11 -37.86 -4.31
C GLY A 311 -16.98 -39.32 -4.74
N PHE A 312 -15.99 -39.64 -5.58
CA PHE A 312 -15.71 -41.03 -5.98
C PHE A 312 -15.21 -41.86 -4.79
N GLY A 313 -14.35 -41.27 -3.95
CA GLY A 313 -13.94 -41.87 -2.69
C GLY A 313 -15.13 -42.16 -1.76
N ASP A 314 -16.09 -41.23 -1.64
CA ASP A 314 -17.33 -41.43 -0.87
C ASP A 314 -18.11 -42.64 -1.40
N ALA A 315 -18.28 -42.75 -2.72
CA ALA A 315 -19.03 -43.83 -3.37
C ALA A 315 -18.39 -45.20 -3.13
N LEU A 316 -17.08 -45.33 -3.38
CA LEU A 316 -16.36 -46.58 -3.16
C LEU A 316 -16.32 -46.97 -1.68
N THR A 317 -16.02 -46.01 -0.79
CA THR A 317 -16.00 -46.24 0.67
C THR A 317 -17.37 -46.71 1.18
N LEU A 318 -18.48 -46.24 0.59
CA LEU A 318 -19.83 -46.64 0.99
C LEU A 318 -20.16 -48.07 0.55
N ALA A 319 -19.68 -48.49 -0.63
CA ALA A 319 -19.83 -49.85 -1.14
C ALA A 319 -19.07 -50.86 -0.27
N GLU A 320 -17.83 -50.55 0.11
CA GLU A 320 -16.94 -51.44 0.87
C GLU A 320 -17.19 -51.43 2.40
N ALA A 321 -17.94 -50.46 2.93
CA ALA A 321 -18.11 -50.32 4.36
C ALA A 321 -19.04 -51.39 4.93
N GLY A 322 -18.60 -52.07 6.00
CA GLY A 322 -19.41 -53.04 6.76
C GLY A 322 -20.61 -52.43 7.53
N GLY A 323 -20.90 -51.15 7.34
CA GLY A 323 -22.02 -50.43 7.95
C GLY A 323 -21.83 -48.91 7.98
N PHE A 324 -22.90 -48.19 8.29
CA PHE A 324 -22.91 -46.72 8.28
C PHE A 324 -21.85 -46.06 9.19
N LYS A 325 -21.62 -46.62 10.38
CA LYS A 325 -20.60 -46.11 11.31
C LYS A 325 -19.18 -46.23 10.74
N ASP A 326 -18.88 -47.32 10.04
CA ASP A 326 -17.58 -47.51 9.41
C ASP A 326 -17.39 -46.56 8.24
N PHE A 327 -18.41 -46.39 7.40
CA PHE A 327 -18.45 -45.40 6.32
C PHE A 327 -18.19 -43.98 6.84
N ALA A 328 -18.99 -43.52 7.83
CA ALA A 328 -18.87 -42.17 8.38
C ALA A 328 -17.44 -41.91 8.92
N ARG A 329 -16.83 -42.91 9.57
CA ARG A 329 -15.46 -42.83 10.09
C ARG A 329 -14.41 -42.76 8.99
N LYS A 330 -14.46 -43.65 8.01
CA LYS A 330 -13.51 -43.69 6.90
C LYS A 330 -13.59 -42.41 6.07
N ARG A 331 -14.81 -41.99 5.74
CA ARG A 331 -15.08 -40.75 4.99
C ARG A 331 -14.57 -39.50 5.69
N PHE A 332 -14.84 -39.33 7.00
CA PHE A 332 -14.37 -38.15 7.73
C PHE A 332 -12.85 -38.00 7.66
N ARG A 333 -12.10 -39.11 7.81
CA ARG A 333 -10.64 -39.09 7.71
C ARG A 333 -10.16 -38.73 6.31
N ALA A 334 -10.82 -39.21 5.27
CA ALA A 334 -10.44 -38.97 3.89
C ALA A 334 -10.77 -37.55 3.39
N THR A 335 -11.83 -36.91 3.93
CA THR A 335 -12.40 -35.69 3.34
C THR A 335 -12.07 -34.40 4.10
N HIS A 336 -11.78 -34.47 5.40
CA HIS A 336 -11.63 -33.28 6.24
C HIS A 336 -10.41 -32.42 5.86
N THR A 337 -9.24 -33.03 5.69
CA THR A 337 -8.00 -32.31 5.37
C THR A 337 -8.05 -31.62 4.00
N PRO A 338 -8.50 -32.29 2.91
CA PRO A 338 -8.67 -31.63 1.61
C PRO A 338 -9.68 -30.47 1.61
N GLU A 339 -10.78 -30.57 2.36
CA GLU A 339 -11.76 -29.49 2.51
C GLU A 339 -11.13 -28.25 3.16
N LEU A 340 -10.39 -28.45 4.26
CA LEU A 340 -9.69 -27.35 4.94
C LEU A 340 -8.64 -26.70 4.03
N LEU A 341 -7.85 -27.52 3.33
CA LEU A 341 -6.83 -27.02 2.42
C LEU A 341 -7.44 -26.17 1.29
N ALA A 342 -8.57 -26.58 0.74
CA ALA A 342 -9.26 -25.85 -0.32
C ALA A 342 -9.70 -24.45 0.13
N MET A 343 -10.21 -24.32 1.35
CA MET A 343 -10.61 -23.05 1.91
C MET A 343 -9.41 -22.17 2.26
N GLU A 344 -8.39 -22.73 2.92
CA GLU A 344 -7.18 -21.99 3.33
C GLU A 344 -6.40 -21.46 2.13
N LEU A 345 -6.20 -22.29 1.10
CA LEU A 345 -5.52 -21.83 -0.11
C LEU A 345 -6.33 -20.72 -0.81
N TYR A 346 -7.67 -20.75 -0.74
CA TYR A 346 -8.51 -19.77 -1.44
C TYR A 346 -8.43 -18.44 -0.73
N GLU A 347 -8.55 -18.44 0.60
CA GLU A 347 -8.33 -17.25 1.41
C GLU A 347 -6.93 -16.67 1.16
N VAL A 348 -5.90 -17.51 1.17
CA VAL A 348 -4.52 -17.06 0.96
C VAL A 348 -4.31 -16.54 -0.46
N PHE A 349 -4.97 -17.09 -1.49
CA PHE A 349 -4.77 -16.71 -2.90
C PHE A 349 -5.67 -15.57 -3.37
N ALA A 350 -6.84 -15.38 -2.78
CA ALA A 350 -7.77 -14.31 -3.11
C ALA A 350 -7.57 -13.04 -2.25
N ASP A 351 -6.93 -13.15 -1.07
CA ASP A 351 -6.76 -12.03 -0.15
C ASP A 351 -5.52 -11.18 -0.47
N HIS A 352 -5.73 -9.92 -0.83
CA HIS A 352 -4.66 -8.98 -1.20
C HIS A 352 -4.01 -8.28 -0.01
N ARG A 353 -4.47 -8.52 1.22
CA ARG A 353 -3.87 -7.93 2.42
C ARG A 353 -2.43 -8.41 2.62
N TYR A 354 -1.63 -7.56 3.25
CA TYR A 354 -0.19 -7.77 3.46
C TYR A 354 0.12 -9.09 4.18
N GLU A 355 -0.71 -9.49 5.13
CA GLU A 355 -0.56 -10.73 5.90
C GLU A 355 -0.68 -11.97 5.01
N SER A 356 -1.67 -11.99 4.10
CA SER A 356 -1.89 -13.08 3.15
C SER A 356 -0.79 -13.11 2.08
N ALA A 357 -0.34 -11.94 1.59
CA ALA A 357 0.82 -11.85 0.70
C ALA A 357 2.11 -12.38 1.35
N THR A 358 2.32 -12.13 2.64
CA THR A 358 3.46 -12.66 3.41
C THR A 358 3.43 -14.19 3.47
N VAL A 359 2.26 -14.77 3.73
CA VAL A 359 2.06 -16.22 3.75
C VAL A 359 2.34 -16.81 2.36
N ARG A 360 1.78 -16.24 1.28
CA ARG A 360 2.06 -16.67 -0.11
C ARG A 360 3.54 -16.68 -0.44
N ARG A 361 4.27 -15.60 -0.13
CA ARG A 361 5.71 -15.51 -0.37
C ARG A 361 6.51 -16.53 0.46
N ALA A 362 6.05 -16.89 1.66
CA ALA A 362 6.65 -17.99 2.42
C ALA A 362 6.43 -19.34 1.70
N VAL A 363 5.21 -19.60 1.21
CA VAL A 363 4.89 -20.79 0.41
C VAL A 363 5.76 -20.87 -0.84
N TYR A 364 5.85 -19.81 -1.65
CA TYR A 364 6.65 -19.78 -2.88
C TYR A 364 8.12 -20.06 -2.62
N ARG A 365 8.70 -19.45 -1.58
CA ARG A 365 10.09 -19.69 -1.20
C ARG A 365 10.31 -21.13 -0.80
N ARG A 366 9.38 -21.73 -0.06
CA ARG A 366 9.50 -23.13 0.36
C ARG A 366 9.37 -24.09 -0.81
N TRP A 367 8.43 -23.84 -1.72
CA TRP A 367 8.31 -24.60 -2.97
C TRP A 367 9.56 -24.49 -3.83
N ARG A 368 10.16 -23.30 -3.95
CA ARG A 368 11.41 -23.13 -4.71
C ARG A 368 12.60 -23.82 -4.03
N ALA A 369 12.69 -23.75 -2.71
CA ALA A 369 13.84 -24.26 -1.96
C ALA A 369 13.80 -25.77 -1.66
N SER A 370 12.64 -26.43 -1.71
CA SER A 370 12.51 -27.83 -1.27
C SER A 370 11.59 -28.63 -2.17
N SER A 371 12.15 -29.60 -2.89
CA SER A 371 11.40 -30.60 -3.67
C SER A 371 10.51 -31.48 -2.78
N SER A 372 11.01 -31.91 -1.62
CA SER A 372 10.22 -32.65 -0.64
C SER A 372 8.99 -31.87 -0.17
N PHE A 373 9.11 -30.55 0.03
CA PHE A 373 7.97 -29.72 0.39
C PHE A 373 6.95 -29.58 -0.75
N ARG A 374 7.41 -29.51 -2.01
CA ARG A 374 6.52 -29.56 -3.18
C ARG A 374 5.77 -30.89 -3.23
N ASP A 375 6.46 -32.01 -3.01
CA ASP A 375 5.87 -33.37 -2.98
C ASP A 375 4.80 -33.52 -1.88
N GLN A 376 5.09 -33.03 -0.67
CA GLN A 376 4.10 -33.03 0.42
C GLN A 376 2.88 -32.17 0.08
N THR A 377 3.10 -30.98 -0.49
CA THR A 377 2.02 -30.07 -0.85
C THR A 377 1.12 -30.66 -1.93
N ILE A 378 1.71 -31.25 -2.97
CA ILE A 378 0.94 -31.82 -4.07
C ILE A 378 0.18 -33.08 -3.63
N ARG A 379 0.72 -33.92 -2.74
CA ARG A 379 0.00 -35.09 -2.18
C ARG A 379 -1.23 -34.68 -1.38
N LEU A 380 -1.14 -33.60 -0.59
CA LEU A 380 -2.28 -33.03 0.13
C LEU A 380 -3.33 -32.47 -0.85
N LEU A 381 -2.90 -31.74 -1.88
CA LEU A 381 -3.79 -31.20 -2.91
C LEU A 381 -4.46 -32.30 -3.74
N ALA A 382 -3.71 -33.34 -4.08
CA ALA A 382 -4.17 -34.50 -4.86
C ALA A 382 -5.09 -35.46 -4.07
N CYS A 383 -5.32 -35.20 -2.78
CA CYS A 383 -6.06 -36.09 -1.88
C CYS A 383 -5.39 -37.47 -1.67
N GLU A 384 -4.08 -37.58 -1.88
CA GLU A 384 -3.30 -38.80 -1.60
C GLU A 384 -2.81 -38.86 -0.15
N GLU A 385 -2.60 -37.70 0.47
CA GLU A 385 -2.35 -37.53 1.88
C GLU A 385 -3.52 -36.76 2.50
N THR A 386 -4.11 -37.32 3.55
CA THR A 386 -5.29 -36.75 4.23
C THR A 386 -5.07 -36.59 5.74
N SER A 387 -3.85 -36.86 6.23
CA SER A 387 -3.49 -36.74 7.63
C SER A 387 -3.53 -35.28 8.13
N PRO A 388 -4.35 -34.98 9.16
CA PRO A 388 -4.34 -33.66 9.79
C PRO A 388 -2.98 -33.31 10.40
N ALA A 389 -2.20 -34.30 10.84
CA ALA A 389 -0.86 -34.05 11.39
C ALA A 389 0.08 -33.50 10.31
N HIS A 390 -0.01 -34.03 9.09
CA HIS A 390 0.79 -33.60 7.95
C HIS A 390 0.43 -32.15 7.56
N LEU A 391 -0.86 -31.84 7.39
CA LEU A 391 -1.34 -30.48 7.11
C LEU A 391 -0.82 -29.46 8.14
N ASN A 392 -0.88 -29.81 9.44
CA ASN A 392 -0.42 -28.93 10.52
C ASN A 392 1.10 -28.73 10.52
N LEU A 393 1.89 -29.77 10.23
CA LEU A 393 3.35 -29.66 10.13
C LEU A 393 3.75 -28.75 8.95
N THR A 394 3.16 -28.96 7.79
CA THR A 394 3.38 -28.16 6.57
C THR A 394 2.98 -26.70 6.79
N GLY A 395 1.76 -26.46 7.32
CA GLY A 395 1.26 -25.12 7.62
C GLY A 395 2.06 -24.41 8.72
N GLY A 396 2.43 -25.11 9.79
CA GLY A 396 3.26 -24.58 10.88
C GLY A 396 4.66 -24.17 10.41
N ALA A 397 5.27 -24.94 9.50
CA ALA A 397 6.57 -24.61 8.92
C ALA A 397 6.52 -23.36 8.03
N ILE A 398 5.49 -23.22 7.18
CA ILE A 398 5.25 -22.00 6.38
C ILE A 398 5.11 -20.80 7.32
N LEU A 399 4.33 -20.95 8.39
CA LEU A 399 4.06 -19.88 9.31
C LEU A 399 5.30 -19.45 10.10
N ALA A 400 6.08 -20.41 10.62
CA ALA A 400 7.33 -20.12 11.30
C ALA A 400 8.33 -19.39 10.39
N GLN A 401 8.38 -19.75 9.11
CA GLN A 401 9.20 -19.05 8.12
C GLN A 401 8.70 -17.62 7.83
N ALA A 402 7.39 -17.41 7.76
CA ALA A 402 6.80 -16.08 7.64
C ALA A 402 7.18 -15.20 8.85
N ILE A 403 7.01 -15.71 10.07
CA ILE A 403 7.31 -14.99 11.31
C ILE A 403 8.81 -14.68 11.44
N SER A 404 9.67 -15.69 11.24
CA SER A 404 11.13 -15.55 11.44
C SER A 404 11.82 -14.57 10.49
N ARG A 405 11.21 -14.24 9.33
CA ARG A 405 11.80 -13.31 8.35
C ARG A 405 11.15 -11.93 8.30
N GLU A 406 9.88 -11.79 8.67
CA GLU A 406 9.25 -10.47 8.78
C GLU A 406 9.72 -9.72 10.04
N ILE A 407 10.02 -10.41 11.15
CA ILE A 407 10.51 -9.78 12.38
C ILE A 407 11.88 -9.08 12.20
N PRO A 408 12.89 -9.68 11.55
CA PRO A 408 14.17 -9.01 11.31
C PRO A 408 14.09 -7.86 10.30
N ARG A 409 13.28 -7.98 9.22
CA ARG A 409 13.05 -6.87 8.27
C ARG A 409 12.29 -5.70 8.92
N SER A 410 11.46 -6.02 9.91
CA SER A 410 10.75 -5.04 10.75
C SER A 410 11.66 -4.30 11.74
N TYR A 411 12.88 -4.80 11.99
CA TYR A 411 13.82 -4.18 12.93
C TYR A 411 14.51 -2.92 12.37
N GLU A 412 14.40 -2.65 11.06
CA GLU A 412 15.04 -1.49 10.44
C GLU A 412 14.19 -0.22 10.29
N GLN A 413 12.87 -0.21 10.56
CA GLN A 413 12.10 1.04 10.72
C GLN A 413 10.66 0.78 11.21
N ALA A 414 10.33 1.31 12.40
CA ALA A 414 8.96 1.59 12.89
C ALA A 414 7.88 0.49 12.73
N ALA A 415 8.21 -0.80 12.84
CA ALA A 415 7.29 -1.89 12.51
C ALA A 415 6.78 -2.74 13.68
N TRP A 416 7.10 -2.44 14.95
CA TRP A 416 6.60 -3.23 16.12
C TRP A 416 5.08 -3.47 16.08
N ARG A 417 4.34 -2.48 15.59
CA ARG A 417 2.89 -2.50 15.50
C ARG A 417 2.38 -3.24 14.24
N ARG A 418 3.11 -3.19 13.11
CA ARG A 418 2.86 -4.03 11.91
C ARG A 418 3.14 -5.51 12.21
N THR A 419 4.24 -5.79 12.89
CA THR A 419 4.54 -7.12 13.44
C THR A 419 3.42 -7.59 14.35
N ARG A 420 2.83 -6.72 15.18
CA ARG A 420 1.67 -7.08 16.03
C ARG A 420 0.43 -7.43 15.20
N ASP A 421 0.08 -6.65 14.19
CA ASP A 421 -1.12 -6.88 13.37
C ASP A 421 -0.96 -8.15 12.51
N THR A 422 0.24 -8.36 11.93
CA THR A 422 0.61 -9.61 11.26
C THR A 422 0.61 -10.79 12.24
N VAL A 423 1.24 -10.66 13.41
CA VAL A 423 1.22 -11.70 14.45
C VAL A 423 -0.20 -11.97 14.95
N HIS A 424 -1.06 -10.96 15.04
CA HIS A 424 -2.46 -11.12 15.45
C HIS A 424 -3.26 -11.88 14.40
N ALA A 425 -3.20 -11.49 13.13
CA ALA A 425 -3.85 -12.20 12.02
C ALA A 425 -3.33 -13.64 11.90
N LEU A 426 -2.01 -13.83 11.99
CA LEU A 426 -1.38 -15.15 12.03
C LEU A 426 -1.80 -15.94 13.28
N SER A 427 -1.99 -15.29 14.43
CA SER A 427 -2.44 -15.93 15.67
C SER A 427 -3.90 -16.38 15.60
N ILE A 428 -4.76 -15.69 14.86
CA ILE A 428 -6.13 -16.12 14.60
C ILE A 428 -6.11 -17.43 13.80
N ARG A 429 -5.29 -17.49 12.74
CA ARG A 429 -5.11 -18.71 11.93
C ARG A 429 -4.50 -19.87 12.74
N VAL A 430 -3.53 -19.59 13.62
CA VAL A 430 -2.97 -20.60 14.54
C VAL A 430 -4.01 -21.09 15.55
N ARG A 431 -4.77 -20.19 16.17
CA ARG A 431 -5.84 -20.56 17.12
C ARG A 431 -6.89 -21.43 16.43
N TRP A 432 -7.20 -21.16 15.17
CA TRP A 432 -8.09 -21.97 14.37
C TRP A 432 -7.54 -23.40 14.13
N LEU A 433 -6.30 -23.52 13.63
CA LEU A 433 -5.62 -24.82 13.45
C LEU A 433 -5.60 -25.62 14.77
N LEU A 434 -5.25 -24.97 15.88
CA LEU A 434 -5.22 -25.58 17.21
C LEU A 434 -6.61 -25.96 17.73
N ARG A 435 -7.65 -25.18 17.41
CA ARG A 435 -9.05 -25.46 17.76
C ARG A 435 -9.56 -26.67 16.99
N GLY A 436 -9.26 -26.78 15.69
CA GLY A 436 -9.53 -27.97 14.88
C GLY A 436 -8.88 -29.23 15.48
N VAL A 437 -7.60 -29.15 15.86
CA VAL A 437 -6.87 -30.26 16.52
C VAL A 437 -7.49 -30.63 17.87
N ARG A 438 -7.88 -29.64 18.70
CA ARG A 438 -8.55 -29.88 19.99
C ARG A 438 -9.91 -30.55 19.79
N LEU A 439 -10.69 -30.09 18.82
CA LEU A 439 -12.01 -30.65 18.50
C LEU A 439 -11.90 -32.05 17.91
N LEU A 440 -10.91 -32.33 17.05
CA LEU A 440 -10.59 -33.67 16.56
C LEU A 440 -10.18 -34.63 17.69
N ARG A 441 -9.35 -34.18 18.65
CA ARG A 441 -8.99 -34.96 19.84
C ARG A 441 -10.21 -35.22 20.74
N LYS A 442 -11.11 -34.24 20.89
CA LYS A 442 -12.35 -34.36 21.66
C LYS A 442 -13.34 -35.32 20.99
N ALA A 443 -13.48 -35.26 19.67
CA ALA A 443 -14.26 -36.22 18.87
C ALA A 443 -13.69 -37.64 18.95
N ARG A 444 -12.36 -37.79 19.01
CA ARG A 444 -11.70 -39.10 19.20
C ARG A 444 -11.91 -39.67 20.61
N LYS A 445 -12.08 -38.82 21.63
CA LYS A 445 -12.32 -39.22 23.04
C LYS A 445 -13.79 -39.52 23.36
N LYS A 446 -14.74 -38.78 22.75
CA LYS A 446 -16.19 -38.95 22.97
C LYS A 446 -16.87 -39.92 21.99
N GLY A 447 -16.12 -40.48 21.04
CA GLY A 447 -16.69 -41.12 19.86
C GLY A 447 -17.19 -40.07 18.87
N MET A 448 -17.09 -40.33 17.57
CA MET A 448 -17.64 -39.44 16.51
C MET A 448 -19.18 -39.51 16.43
N GLU A 449 -19.84 -39.86 17.53
CA GLU A 449 -21.28 -40.09 17.62
C GLU A 449 -22.04 -38.86 18.15
N ASP A 450 -21.34 -37.89 18.76
CA ASP A 450 -21.94 -36.66 19.28
C ASP A 450 -22.11 -35.63 18.15
N GLU A 451 -23.32 -35.55 17.58
CA GLU A 451 -23.69 -34.57 16.54
C GLU A 451 -23.34 -33.13 16.91
N ARG A 452 -23.33 -32.77 18.21
CA ARG A 452 -22.93 -31.43 18.66
C ARG A 452 -21.43 -31.18 18.47
N VAL A 453 -20.59 -32.22 18.56
CA VAL A 453 -19.15 -32.14 18.32
C VAL A 453 -18.88 -32.02 16.81
N LEU A 454 -19.62 -32.75 15.98
CA LEU A 454 -19.54 -32.66 14.52
C LEU A 454 -20.08 -31.33 13.97
N ASP A 455 -21.18 -30.81 14.52
CA ASP A 455 -21.72 -29.49 14.22
C ASP A 455 -20.77 -28.37 14.69
N SER A 456 -20.17 -28.50 15.89
CA SER A 456 -19.11 -27.58 16.34
C SER A 456 -17.84 -27.62 15.49
N LEU A 457 -17.54 -28.74 14.83
CA LEU A 457 -16.45 -28.86 13.84
C LEU A 457 -16.84 -28.23 12.50
N GLY A 458 -18.09 -28.39 12.05
CA GLY A 458 -18.62 -27.78 10.83
C GLY A 458 -18.76 -26.26 10.91
N ARG A 459 -19.17 -25.73 12.07
CA ARG A 459 -19.23 -24.28 12.34
C ARG A 459 -17.87 -23.62 12.55
N ALA A 460 -16.79 -24.40 12.60
CA ALA A 460 -15.44 -23.87 12.76
C ALA A 460 -14.80 -23.43 11.43
N LEU A 461 -15.42 -23.66 10.27
CA LEU A 461 -15.00 -23.17 8.95
C LEU A 461 -15.30 -21.64 8.81
N PRO A 462 -14.52 -20.86 8.05
CA PRO A 462 -13.66 -19.80 8.61
C PRO A 462 -14.30 -18.49 9.11
N ALA A 463 -13.60 -17.87 10.06
CA ALA A 463 -13.93 -16.66 10.81
C ALA A 463 -13.25 -15.37 10.27
N SER A 464 -12.83 -15.33 9.00
CA SER A 464 -11.98 -14.26 8.44
C SER A 464 -12.46 -13.62 7.14
N MET A 465 -13.58 -14.08 6.56
CA MET A 465 -14.21 -13.33 5.47
C MET A 465 -14.78 -12.03 6.04
N PRO A 466 -14.52 -10.87 5.42
CA PRO A 466 -15.18 -9.64 5.84
C PRO A 466 -16.70 -9.90 5.81
N PRO A 467 -17.47 -9.43 6.81
CA PRO A 467 -18.92 -9.42 6.68
C PRO A 467 -19.23 -8.71 5.36
N GLY A 468 -20.02 -9.37 4.51
CA GLY A 468 -20.50 -8.75 3.28
C GLY A 468 -21.08 -7.37 3.63
N PRO A 469 -20.82 -6.32 2.82
CA PRO A 469 -21.35 -5.01 3.14
C PRO A 469 -22.87 -5.11 3.22
N GLY A 470 -23.41 -4.86 4.41
CA GLY A 470 -24.81 -4.51 4.55
C GLY A 470 -25.09 -3.35 3.61
N ASP A 471 -26.06 -3.53 2.71
CA ASP A 471 -26.60 -2.50 1.81
C ASP A 471 -25.58 -1.67 1.02
N ALA A 472 -24.55 -2.29 0.44
CA ALA A 472 -23.85 -1.67 -0.69
C ALA A 472 -24.78 -1.71 -1.92
N ARG A 473 -25.53 -0.62 -2.12
CA ARG A 473 -26.28 -0.38 -3.37
C ARG A 473 -25.34 -0.56 -4.56
N PRO A 474 -25.79 -1.22 -5.65
CA PRO A 474 -24.98 -1.38 -6.85
C PRO A 474 -24.55 0.00 -7.35
N VAL A 475 -23.23 0.20 -7.46
CA VAL A 475 -22.68 1.36 -8.16
C VAL A 475 -23.17 1.27 -9.60
N ARG A 476 -24.16 2.11 -9.93
CA ARG A 476 -24.60 2.33 -11.31
C ARG A 476 -23.43 2.93 -12.08
N SER A 477 -22.64 2.11 -12.76
CA SER A 477 -21.72 2.60 -13.76
C SER A 477 -22.52 3.06 -14.98
N ARG A 478 -22.70 4.39 -15.07
CA ARG A 478 -22.89 5.09 -16.34
C ARG A 478 -21.70 4.75 -17.26
N GLU A 479 -21.94 4.68 -18.56
CA GLU A 479 -20.90 4.57 -19.59
C GLU A 479 -19.69 5.45 -19.22
N VAL A 480 -18.49 4.86 -19.21
CA VAL A 480 -17.26 5.60 -18.92
C VAL A 480 -16.89 6.39 -20.17
N THR A 481 -17.59 7.51 -20.38
CA THR A 481 -17.07 8.59 -21.21
C THR A 481 -15.78 9.08 -20.56
N SER A 482 -14.65 8.91 -21.24
CA SER A 482 -13.38 9.52 -20.79
C SER A 482 -13.61 11.03 -20.79
N PRO A 483 -13.60 11.70 -19.62
CA PRO A 483 -13.91 13.13 -19.56
C PRO A 483 -12.95 13.90 -20.47
N ASP A 484 -13.48 14.89 -21.18
CA ASP A 484 -12.64 15.83 -21.89
C ASP A 484 -12.09 16.86 -20.89
N ALA A 485 -10.78 16.84 -20.66
CA ALA A 485 -10.14 17.76 -19.73
C ALA A 485 -9.72 19.07 -20.41
N GLY A 486 -10.00 19.27 -21.70
CA GLY A 486 -9.49 20.40 -22.49
C GLY A 486 -9.77 21.78 -21.88
N LEU A 487 -11.00 22.03 -21.42
CA LEU A 487 -11.35 23.31 -20.78
C LEU A 487 -10.57 23.52 -19.47
N ALA A 488 -10.52 22.50 -18.62
CA ALA A 488 -9.84 22.58 -17.34
C ALA A 488 -8.32 22.75 -17.50
N LEU A 489 -7.75 22.07 -18.50
CA LEU A 489 -6.36 22.20 -18.91
C LEU A 489 -6.05 23.63 -19.39
N GLY A 490 -6.90 24.21 -20.22
CA GLY A 490 -6.75 25.59 -20.69
C GLY A 490 -6.76 26.61 -19.54
N ARG A 491 -7.69 26.47 -18.60
CA ARG A 491 -7.76 27.32 -17.40
C ARG A 491 -6.55 27.14 -16.49
N ALA A 492 -6.11 25.91 -16.26
CA ALA A 492 -4.94 25.61 -15.43
C ALA A 492 -3.64 26.18 -16.05
N SER A 493 -3.49 26.08 -17.36
CA SER A 493 -2.37 26.69 -18.08
C SER A 493 -2.40 28.21 -17.96
N ALA A 494 -3.54 28.87 -18.21
CA ALA A 494 -3.68 30.32 -18.08
C ALA A 494 -3.37 30.79 -16.64
N ARG A 495 -3.85 30.05 -15.64
CA ARG A 495 -3.56 30.30 -14.23
C ARG A 495 -2.07 30.22 -13.95
N LEU A 496 -1.41 29.12 -14.29
CA LEU A 496 0.02 28.97 -14.02
C LEU A 496 0.86 30.00 -14.77
N LEU A 497 0.50 30.35 -16.02
CA LEU A 497 1.15 31.44 -16.77
C LEU A 497 1.03 32.79 -16.06
N SER A 498 -0.12 33.11 -15.47
CA SER A 498 -0.34 34.35 -14.73
C SER A 498 0.49 34.47 -13.45
N LEU A 499 1.00 33.34 -12.94
CA LEU A 499 1.81 33.28 -11.72
C LEU A 499 3.31 33.38 -12.00
N GLN A 500 3.74 33.43 -13.26
CA GLN A 500 5.16 33.58 -13.59
C GLN A 500 5.62 35.01 -13.30
N GLY A 501 6.69 35.15 -12.51
CA GLY A 501 7.34 36.43 -12.26
C GLY A 501 8.04 36.99 -13.50
N GLU A 502 8.34 38.28 -13.47
CA GLU A 502 9.05 39.00 -14.55
C GLU A 502 10.46 38.44 -14.81
N ASP A 503 11.09 37.87 -13.80
CA ASP A 503 12.40 37.20 -13.88
C ASP A 503 12.31 35.79 -14.48
N GLY A 504 11.11 35.29 -14.76
CA GLY A 504 10.82 33.98 -15.32
C GLY A 504 10.56 32.89 -14.28
N ALA A 505 10.65 33.18 -12.98
CA ALA A 505 10.46 32.21 -11.92
C ALA A 505 8.97 32.00 -11.58
N TRP A 506 8.67 30.85 -10.98
CA TRP A 506 7.47 30.65 -10.17
C TRP A 506 7.90 30.48 -8.73
N GLU A 507 7.19 31.12 -7.80
CA GLU A 507 7.41 30.94 -6.37
C GLU A 507 6.10 31.07 -5.60
N GLY A 508 5.80 30.05 -4.79
CA GLY A 508 4.71 30.08 -3.83
C GLY A 508 5.18 30.42 -2.41
N GLU A 509 4.24 30.85 -1.58
CA GLU A 509 4.48 30.98 -0.15
C GLU A 509 4.75 29.61 0.50
N MET A 510 5.69 29.58 1.46
CA MET A 510 6.15 28.38 2.18
C MET A 510 6.27 28.65 3.70
N VAL A 511 5.14 28.86 4.37
CA VAL A 511 5.10 29.10 5.82
C VAL A 511 4.97 27.78 6.58
N TRP A 512 5.67 27.69 7.71
CA TRP A 512 5.58 26.54 8.62
C TRP A 512 4.71 26.87 9.85
N CYS A 513 5.23 27.64 10.81
CA CYS A 513 4.52 27.91 12.05
C CYS A 513 4.86 29.31 12.61
N PRO A 514 3.98 29.92 13.43
CA PRO A 514 4.15 31.29 13.92
C PRO A 514 5.36 31.49 14.84
N MET A 515 5.99 30.40 15.31
CA MET A 515 7.24 30.45 16.07
C MET A 515 8.33 31.26 15.34
N LEU A 516 8.48 31.12 14.02
CA LEU A 516 9.54 31.83 13.28
C LEU A 516 9.32 33.34 13.32
N THR A 517 8.07 33.78 13.12
CA THR A 517 7.68 35.18 13.25
C THR A 517 7.88 35.68 14.68
N ALA A 518 7.57 34.86 15.69
CA ALA A 518 7.85 35.19 17.08
C ALA A 518 9.36 35.38 17.31
N GLN A 519 10.21 34.43 16.91
CA GLN A 519 11.66 34.52 17.07
C GLN A 519 12.26 35.73 16.35
N TYR A 520 11.71 36.15 15.21
CA TYR A 520 12.07 37.40 14.56
C TYR A 520 11.81 38.62 15.46
N VAL A 521 10.63 38.70 16.08
CA VAL A 521 10.31 39.74 17.08
C VAL A 521 11.26 39.69 18.27
N LEU A 522 11.51 38.49 18.81
CA LEU A 522 12.40 38.29 19.95
C LEU A 522 13.83 38.74 19.62
N LEU A 523 14.35 38.41 18.44
CA LEU A 523 15.66 38.88 17.99
C LEU A 523 15.70 40.42 17.94
N HIS A 524 14.70 41.07 17.35
CA HIS A 524 14.66 42.54 17.31
C HIS A 524 14.70 43.15 18.71
N HIS A 525 13.96 42.57 19.66
CA HIS A 525 13.99 43.01 21.06
C HIS A 525 15.37 42.80 21.70
N LEU A 526 15.98 41.62 21.54
CA LEU A 526 17.32 41.30 22.05
C LEU A 526 18.37 42.29 21.56
N LEU A 527 18.27 42.72 20.30
CA LEU A 527 19.16 43.70 19.67
C LEU A 527 18.84 45.17 20.05
N GLY A 528 17.83 45.41 20.90
CA GLY A 528 17.38 46.76 21.27
C GLY A 528 16.69 47.52 20.14
N ARG A 529 16.14 46.82 19.13
CA ARG A 529 15.53 47.41 17.93
C ARG A 529 14.00 47.33 17.99
N ARG A 530 13.32 48.36 17.51
CA ARG A 530 11.85 48.36 17.35
C ARG A 530 11.46 48.02 15.92
N LEU A 531 10.37 47.28 15.74
CA LEU A 531 9.76 47.08 14.42
C LEU A 531 9.08 48.37 13.96
N LYS A 532 9.14 48.64 12.66
CA LYS A 532 8.37 49.74 12.04
C LYS A 532 6.87 49.53 12.29
N PRO A 533 6.06 50.60 12.48
CA PRO A 533 4.63 50.48 12.78
C PRO A 533 3.85 49.58 11.81
N GLY A 534 4.12 49.68 10.50
CA GLY A 534 3.49 48.82 9.48
C GLY A 534 3.85 47.34 9.64
N ARG A 535 5.15 47.03 9.80
CA ARG A 535 5.63 45.66 10.05
C ARG A 535 5.05 45.10 11.35
N ARG A 536 5.02 45.91 12.42
CA ARG A 536 4.39 45.54 13.70
C ARG A 536 2.93 45.13 13.51
N ARG A 537 2.13 45.95 12.81
CA ARG A 537 0.71 45.66 12.54
C ARG A 537 0.53 44.34 11.78
N ARG A 538 1.32 44.14 10.71
CA ARG A 538 1.26 42.90 9.92
C ARG A 538 1.71 41.67 10.71
N VAL A 539 2.71 41.79 11.59
CA VAL A 539 3.12 40.68 12.47
C VAL A 539 2.00 40.29 13.43
N LEU A 540 1.35 41.27 14.08
CA LEU A 540 0.20 41.00 14.97
C LEU A 540 -0.95 40.32 14.22
N ARG A 541 -1.24 40.78 12.99
CA ARG A 541 -2.22 40.15 12.10
C ARG A 541 -1.88 38.69 11.80
N SER A 542 -0.60 38.36 11.59
CA SER A 542 -0.19 36.96 11.37
C SER A 542 -0.42 36.06 12.61
N PHE A 543 -0.25 36.59 13.82
CA PHE A 543 -0.53 35.86 15.05
C PHE A 543 -2.03 35.67 15.27
N GLU A 544 -2.85 36.67 14.94
CA GLU A 544 -4.31 36.53 14.92
C GLU A 544 -4.76 35.41 13.98
N ARG A 545 -4.19 35.35 12.76
CA ARG A 545 -4.57 34.39 11.72
C ARG A 545 -4.11 32.96 11.98
N THR A 546 -3.01 32.79 12.72
CA THR A 546 -2.46 31.47 13.06
C THR A 546 -2.95 30.95 14.42
N ARG A 547 -3.84 31.67 15.09
CA ARG A 547 -4.39 31.32 16.40
C ARG A 547 -5.37 30.16 16.28
N LEU A 548 -5.21 29.14 17.12
CA LEU A 548 -6.10 27.98 17.19
C LEU A 548 -7.45 28.38 17.83
N GLU A 549 -8.49 27.55 17.66
CA GLU A 549 -9.84 27.79 18.23
C GLU A 549 -9.82 28.05 19.74
N GLY A 550 -8.94 27.36 20.50
CA GLY A 550 -8.75 27.55 21.94
C GLY A 550 -8.01 28.84 22.34
N GLY A 551 -7.54 29.63 21.36
CA GLY A 551 -6.84 30.90 21.58
C GLY A 551 -5.35 30.80 21.91
N ALA A 552 -4.76 29.61 21.75
CA ALA A 552 -3.32 29.34 21.84
C ALA A 552 -2.73 29.07 20.44
N TRP A 553 -1.45 28.67 20.36
CA TRP A 553 -0.76 28.37 19.11
C TRP A 553 -0.09 26.99 19.13
N GLY A 554 0.05 26.39 17.95
CA GLY A 554 0.66 25.07 17.77
C GLY A 554 1.65 25.03 16.60
N LEU A 555 2.12 23.84 16.25
CA LEU A 555 3.03 23.63 15.12
C LEU A 555 2.36 23.82 13.75
N HIS A 556 1.04 23.72 13.68
CA HIS A 556 0.19 23.97 12.52
C HIS A 556 -1.28 24.11 12.97
N GLU A 557 -2.18 24.51 12.07
CA GLU A 557 -3.59 24.77 12.37
C GLU A 557 -4.35 23.54 12.91
N HIS A 558 -3.98 22.33 12.48
CA HIS A 558 -4.57 21.07 12.98
C HIS A 558 -3.88 20.47 14.21
N SER A 559 -2.88 21.14 14.78
CA SER A 559 -2.13 20.61 15.93
C SER A 559 -2.81 20.98 17.25
N ALA A 560 -2.54 20.20 18.30
CA ALA A 560 -2.82 20.65 19.66
C ALA A 560 -1.97 21.89 20.01
N PRO A 561 -2.42 22.74 20.95
CA PRO A 561 -1.59 23.81 21.49
C PRO A 561 -0.25 23.27 21.99
N HIS A 562 0.84 23.89 21.51
CA HIS A 562 2.20 23.57 21.95
C HIS A 562 2.65 24.62 22.97
N LEU A 563 3.20 24.17 24.09
CA LEU A 563 3.72 25.06 25.13
C LEU A 563 4.84 25.94 24.56
N PHE A 564 5.74 25.36 23.77
CA PHE A 564 6.81 26.10 23.11
C PHE A 564 6.31 27.23 22.19
N VAL A 565 5.44 26.90 21.22
CA VAL A 565 4.98 27.88 20.22
C VAL A 565 4.13 28.95 20.89
N THR A 566 3.19 28.57 21.76
CA THR A 566 2.33 29.51 22.46
C THR A 566 3.13 30.47 23.32
N THR A 567 4.14 29.98 24.04
CA THR A 567 4.97 30.85 24.90
C THR A 567 5.73 31.88 24.07
N LEU A 568 6.37 31.46 22.96
CA LEU A 568 7.13 32.40 22.13
C LEU A 568 6.24 33.45 21.46
N VAL A 569 5.07 33.05 20.95
CA VAL A 569 4.10 33.98 20.35
C VAL A 569 3.56 34.94 21.41
N TYR A 570 3.17 34.44 22.58
CA TYR A 570 2.70 35.27 23.70
C TYR A 570 3.73 36.34 24.09
N VAL A 571 4.98 35.92 24.31
CA VAL A 571 6.07 36.84 24.64
C VAL A 571 6.32 37.85 23.53
N ALA A 572 6.33 37.42 22.26
CA ALA A 572 6.48 38.33 21.12
C ALA A 572 5.36 39.38 21.07
N VAL A 573 4.10 38.98 21.25
CA VAL A 573 2.95 39.88 21.24
C VAL A 573 3.04 40.91 22.38
N ARG A 574 3.42 40.48 23.59
CA ARG A 574 3.65 41.39 24.75
C ARG A 574 4.79 42.37 24.48
N LEU A 575 5.89 41.93 23.87
CA LEU A 575 7.01 42.79 23.48
C LEU A 575 6.65 43.79 22.37
N LEU A 576 5.62 43.51 21.58
CA LEU A 576 5.04 44.46 20.61
C LEU A 576 4.09 45.46 21.29
N GLY A 577 3.87 45.40 22.60
CA GLY A 577 3.07 46.37 23.35
C GLY A 577 1.57 46.09 23.34
N VAL A 578 1.15 44.85 23.10
CA VAL A 578 -0.23 44.41 23.32
C VAL A 578 -0.40 44.05 24.79
N GLU A 579 -1.44 44.53 25.45
CA GLU A 579 -1.66 44.36 26.90
C GLU A 579 -1.98 42.92 27.31
N ARG A 580 -1.68 42.55 28.57
CA ARG A 580 -1.85 41.17 29.07
C ARG A 580 -3.30 40.67 29.11
N ASN A 581 -4.27 41.59 29.08
CA ASN A 581 -5.71 41.31 29.07
C ASN A 581 -6.33 41.52 27.68
N ASP A 582 -5.49 41.72 26.65
CA ASP A 582 -5.99 41.85 25.28
C ASP A 582 -6.64 40.53 24.83
N PRO A 583 -7.80 40.58 24.15
CA PRO A 583 -8.48 39.38 23.65
C PRO A 583 -7.59 38.47 22.80
N LEU A 584 -6.55 39.01 22.15
CA LEU A 584 -5.59 38.26 21.34
C LEU A 584 -4.83 37.21 22.17
N VAL A 585 -4.49 37.51 23.42
CA VAL A 585 -3.55 36.71 24.24
C VAL A 585 -4.13 36.19 25.55
N GLU A 586 -5.32 36.61 25.94
CA GLU A 586 -5.92 36.23 27.22
C GLU A 586 -6.07 34.70 27.38
N SER A 587 -6.59 34.00 26.38
CA SER A 587 -6.72 32.54 26.40
C SER A 587 -5.36 31.84 26.39
N ALA A 588 -4.39 32.34 25.63
CA ALA A 588 -3.03 31.84 25.66
C ALA A 588 -2.40 31.99 27.06
N ARG A 589 -2.61 33.12 27.75
CA ARG A 589 -2.12 33.31 29.12
C ARG A 589 -2.69 32.28 30.09
N ARG A 590 -3.98 31.95 29.98
CA ARG A 590 -4.61 30.89 30.80
C ARG A 590 -3.97 29.53 30.53
N PHE A 591 -3.86 29.16 29.25
CA PHE A 591 -3.16 27.94 28.84
C PHE A 591 -1.73 27.85 29.40
N LEU A 592 -0.95 28.94 29.34
CA LEU A 592 0.41 28.97 29.87
C LEU A 592 0.49 28.78 31.40
N ARG A 593 -0.51 29.28 32.14
CA ARG A 593 -0.61 29.08 33.59
C ARG A 593 -1.02 27.65 33.95
N ASP A 594 -1.94 27.07 33.19
CA ASP A 594 -2.46 25.73 33.44
C ASP A 594 -1.42 24.65 33.12
N GLU A 595 -0.66 24.82 32.04
CA GLU A 595 0.34 23.84 31.56
C GLU A 595 1.72 23.99 32.21
N GLY A 596 2.06 25.18 32.71
CA GLY A 596 3.32 25.46 33.39
C GLY A 596 4.53 25.62 32.45
N VAL A 597 4.95 26.87 32.23
CA VAL A 597 6.13 27.23 31.42
C VAL A 597 7.46 26.57 31.85
N PRO A 598 7.72 26.19 33.12
CA PRO A 598 8.93 25.43 33.48
C PRO A 598 9.16 24.13 32.67
N GLY A 599 8.08 23.51 32.16
CA GLY A 599 8.14 22.32 31.32
C GLY A 599 8.34 22.58 29.82
N ILE A 600 8.62 23.82 29.40
CA ILE A 600 8.82 24.16 27.98
C ILE A 600 9.99 23.37 27.36
N PRO A 601 9.92 22.91 26.10
CA PRO A 601 11.05 22.30 25.38
C PRO A 601 12.36 23.11 25.43
N SER A 602 13.50 22.44 25.25
CA SER A 602 14.86 22.97 25.38
C SER A 602 15.13 24.23 24.55
N TRP A 603 14.61 24.29 23.33
CA TRP A 603 14.71 25.48 22.47
C TRP A 603 13.93 26.67 23.06
N GLY A 604 12.80 26.40 23.72
CA GLY A 604 12.06 27.40 24.49
C GLY A 604 12.84 27.91 25.69
N LYS A 605 13.44 27.00 26.48
CA LYS A 605 14.31 27.38 27.60
C LYS A 605 15.45 28.28 27.14
N PHE A 606 16.07 27.97 26.01
CA PHE A 606 17.14 28.78 25.41
C PHE A 606 16.67 30.21 25.06
N TRP A 607 15.55 30.36 24.35
CA TRP A 607 15.02 31.68 23.99
C TRP A 607 14.55 32.49 25.20
N LEU A 608 13.88 31.86 26.16
CA LEU A 608 13.42 32.52 27.38
C LEU A 608 14.60 32.91 28.29
N ALA A 609 15.68 32.12 28.31
CA ALA A 609 16.87 32.47 29.07
C ALA A 609 17.51 33.77 28.57
N LEU A 610 17.60 33.95 27.25
CA LEU A 610 18.07 35.19 26.62
C LEU A 610 17.22 36.41 26.99
N LEU A 611 15.90 36.23 27.11
CA LEU A 611 14.95 37.27 27.50
C LEU A 611 14.86 37.50 29.01
N ASN A 612 15.68 36.81 29.80
CA ASN A 612 15.65 36.86 31.26
C ASN A 612 14.28 36.40 31.85
N LEU A 613 13.58 35.53 31.12
CA LEU A 613 12.32 34.87 31.51
C LEU A 613 12.55 33.42 31.92
N TYR A 614 13.80 32.97 31.97
CA TYR A 614 14.21 31.64 32.43
C TYR A 614 15.67 31.74 32.90
N ASP A 615 16.08 30.98 33.92
CA ASP A 615 17.48 30.98 34.37
C ASP A 615 18.32 29.97 33.56
N TRP A 616 19.53 30.36 33.14
CA TRP A 616 20.45 29.49 32.40
C TRP A 616 20.78 28.18 33.13
N ARG A 617 20.65 28.12 34.46
CA ARG A 617 20.76 26.88 35.24
C ARG A 617 19.75 25.83 34.80
N GLY A 618 18.58 26.21 34.29
CA GLY A 618 17.60 25.26 33.77
C GLY A 618 17.74 24.92 32.28
N VAL A 619 18.80 25.38 31.61
CA VAL A 619 19.13 24.98 30.24
C VAL A 619 20.18 23.87 30.28
N ASN A 620 20.00 22.80 29.50
CA ASN A 620 21.02 21.76 29.36
C ASN A 620 22.28 22.35 28.68
N PRO A 621 23.51 22.04 29.14
CA PRO A 621 24.71 22.65 28.57
C PRO A 621 24.89 22.33 27.08
N ILE A 622 25.16 23.37 26.29
CA ILE A 622 25.47 23.27 24.85
C ILE A 622 26.95 23.59 24.69
N LEU A 623 27.77 22.57 24.48
CA LEU A 623 29.23 22.67 24.58
C LEU A 623 29.89 23.14 23.27
N PRO A 624 30.53 24.33 23.23
CA PRO A 624 31.36 24.75 22.09
C PRO A 624 32.51 23.78 21.79
N GLU A 625 33.00 23.07 22.80
CA GLU A 625 34.16 22.19 22.71
C GLU A 625 33.90 20.96 21.81
N LEU A 626 32.64 20.62 21.50
CA LEU A 626 32.33 19.55 20.55
C LEU A 626 32.87 19.84 19.13
N TRP A 627 33.03 21.11 18.76
CA TRP A 627 33.50 21.53 17.43
C TRP A 627 35.01 21.45 17.23
N ILE A 628 35.77 21.14 18.28
CA ILE A 628 37.23 20.91 18.19
C ILE A 628 37.62 19.45 18.34
N LEU A 629 36.64 18.55 18.54
CA LEU A 629 36.91 17.12 18.58
C LEU A 629 37.56 16.65 17.26
N PRO A 630 38.31 15.54 17.26
CA PRO A 630 38.81 14.97 16.02
C PRO A 630 37.66 14.58 15.08
N ARG A 631 37.76 14.91 13.79
CA ARG A 631 36.69 14.65 12.78
C ARG A 631 36.32 13.18 12.62
N TRP A 632 37.24 12.26 12.93
CA TRP A 632 36.99 10.81 12.88
C TRP A 632 36.08 10.33 14.02
N PHE A 633 35.88 11.13 15.07
CA PHE A 633 35.00 10.79 16.17
C PHE A 633 33.54 10.83 15.74
N ALA A 634 32.79 9.76 15.98
CA ALA A 634 31.46 9.61 15.42
C ALA A 634 30.46 10.70 15.86
N LEU A 635 30.61 11.23 17.08
CA LEU A 635 29.75 12.28 17.62
C LEU A 635 30.14 13.70 17.18
N HIS A 636 31.25 13.86 16.44
CA HIS A 636 31.69 15.16 15.97
C HIS A 636 30.58 15.85 15.16
N PRO A 637 30.28 17.15 15.41
CA PRO A 637 29.16 17.86 14.77
C PRO A 637 29.15 17.86 13.23
N ALA A 638 30.32 17.76 12.58
CA ALA A 638 30.42 17.59 11.12
C ALA A 638 29.66 16.37 10.57
N ASN A 639 29.37 15.37 11.41
CA ASN A 639 28.64 14.16 11.02
C ASN A 639 27.12 14.30 11.18
N TRP A 640 26.64 15.37 11.83
CA TRP A 640 25.23 15.63 12.04
C TRP A 640 24.59 16.17 10.76
N TYR A 641 23.28 15.99 10.64
CA TYR A 641 22.45 16.64 9.62
C TYR A 641 22.69 18.16 9.63
N CYS A 642 22.76 18.77 8.43
CA CYS A 642 23.23 20.14 8.24
C CYS A 642 22.42 21.18 9.03
N HIS A 643 21.08 21.11 9.04
CA HIS A 643 20.25 22.03 9.82
C HIS A 643 20.59 21.96 11.33
N THR A 644 20.61 20.75 11.89
CA THR A 644 20.91 20.53 13.32
C THR A 644 22.33 20.99 13.65
N ARG A 645 23.30 20.65 12.79
CA ARG A 645 24.70 21.08 12.93
C ARG A 645 24.83 22.60 13.02
N LEU A 646 24.18 23.34 12.12
CA LEU A 646 24.29 24.79 12.02
C LEU A 646 23.56 25.51 13.16
N ILE A 647 22.37 25.02 13.54
CA ILE A 647 21.60 25.58 14.66
C ILE A 647 22.37 25.41 15.97
N TYR A 648 22.81 24.19 16.29
CA TYR A 648 23.53 23.92 17.54
C TYR A 648 24.92 24.56 17.59
N MET A 649 25.56 24.80 16.44
CA MET A 649 26.81 25.55 16.36
C MET A 649 26.63 26.98 16.88
N ALA A 650 25.60 27.68 16.39
CA ALA A 650 25.31 29.04 16.82
C ALA A 650 24.81 29.07 18.28
N MET A 651 23.94 28.14 18.67
CA MET A 651 23.48 28.03 20.07
C MET A 651 24.63 27.79 21.04
N ALA A 652 25.65 27.01 20.68
CA ALA A 652 26.83 26.79 21.53
C ALA A 652 27.61 28.09 21.80
N ALA A 653 27.82 28.91 20.76
CA ALA A 653 28.48 30.21 20.91
C ALA A 653 27.67 31.17 21.80
N VAL A 654 26.34 31.19 21.65
CA VAL A 654 25.44 31.99 22.49
C VAL A 654 25.42 31.48 23.94
N TYR A 655 25.29 30.17 24.14
CA TYR A 655 25.27 29.54 25.47
C TYR A 655 26.54 29.86 26.26
N ALA A 656 27.70 29.90 25.62
CA ALA A 656 28.97 30.24 26.27
C ALA A 656 28.99 31.64 26.90
N ARG A 657 28.14 32.57 26.44
CA ARG A 657 27.99 33.92 26.99
C ARG A 657 26.96 34.01 28.11
N ARG A 658 25.98 33.10 28.14
CA ARG A 658 24.83 33.12 29.09
C ARG A 658 24.20 34.52 29.22
N PHE A 659 24.05 35.20 28.09
CA PHE A 659 23.49 36.55 28.03
C PHE A 659 22.03 36.57 28.50
N GLN A 660 21.63 37.65 29.16
CA GLN A 660 20.24 37.94 29.51
C GLN A 660 19.98 39.44 29.36
N VAL A 661 18.81 39.81 28.83
CA VAL A 661 18.40 41.23 28.78
C VAL A 661 18.11 41.79 30.18
N PRO A 662 18.20 43.12 30.38
CA PRO A 662 17.75 43.76 31.61
C PRO A 662 16.27 43.52 31.87
N VAL A 663 15.90 43.48 33.15
CA VAL A 663 14.50 43.35 33.58
C VAL A 663 13.78 44.69 33.40
N THR A 664 13.18 44.88 32.23
CA THR A 664 12.29 46.03 31.95
C THR A 664 10.89 45.79 32.54
N PRO A 665 10.01 46.81 32.60
CA PRO A 665 8.64 46.64 33.11
C PRO A 665 7.86 45.53 32.40
N VAL A 666 8.03 45.38 31.07
CA VAL A 666 7.38 44.29 30.32
C VAL A 666 7.97 42.92 30.67
N ILE A 667 9.28 42.81 30.90
CA ILE A 667 9.92 41.55 31.32
C ILE A 667 9.49 41.18 32.74
N ALA A 668 9.40 42.15 33.66
CA ALA A 668 8.88 41.93 35.01
C ALA A 668 7.42 41.43 34.96
N SER A 669 6.56 42.09 34.18
CA SER A 669 5.16 41.66 33.97
C SER A 669 5.09 40.26 33.37
N LEU A 670 5.92 39.93 32.38
CA LEU A 670 5.97 38.59 31.78
C LEU A 670 6.35 37.51 32.79
N ARG A 671 7.25 37.79 33.75
CA ARG A 671 7.59 36.83 34.82
C ARG A 671 6.40 36.52 35.72
N GLU A 672 5.55 37.50 36.02
CA GLU A 672 4.31 37.29 36.78
C GLU A 672 3.23 36.58 35.96
N GLU A 673 3.23 36.79 34.64
CA GLU A 673 2.24 36.24 33.73
C GLU A 673 2.49 34.76 33.40
N LEU A 674 3.76 34.37 33.21
CA LEU A 674 4.19 33.06 32.72
C LEU A 674 4.36 32.00 33.80
N PHE A 675 4.55 32.41 35.06
CA PHE A 675 4.86 31.50 36.17
C PHE A 675 3.81 31.60 37.28
N SER A 676 3.44 30.44 37.84
CA SER A 676 2.44 30.35 38.92
C SER A 676 2.99 30.76 40.29
N GLN A 677 4.30 30.60 40.49
CA GLN A 677 5.03 31.03 41.69
C GLN A 677 5.93 32.24 41.38
N PRO A 678 6.33 33.03 42.40
CA PRO A 678 7.25 34.14 42.19
C PRO A 678 8.52 33.67 41.49
N PHE A 679 8.97 34.41 40.47
CA PHE A 679 10.09 34.01 39.63
C PHE A 679 11.39 33.73 40.42
N ALA A 680 11.61 34.46 41.51
CA ALA A 680 12.77 34.31 42.39
C ALA A 680 12.77 32.97 43.16
N ASP A 681 11.60 32.36 43.36
CA ASP A 681 11.43 31.14 44.15
C ASP A 681 11.52 29.87 43.29
N ILE A 682 11.67 30.00 41.96
CA ILE A 682 11.78 28.86 41.04
C ILE A 682 13.22 28.34 41.03
N ASP A 683 13.41 27.09 41.47
CA ASP A 683 14.65 26.36 41.19
C ASP A 683 14.66 25.84 39.75
N PHE A 684 15.13 26.69 38.85
CA PHE A 684 15.28 26.35 37.45
C PHE A 684 16.24 25.18 37.21
N SER A 685 17.14 24.85 38.15
CA SER A 685 18.08 23.74 37.96
C SER A 685 17.37 22.38 37.98
N GLU A 686 16.28 22.26 38.74
CA GLU A 686 15.37 21.11 38.76
C GLU A 686 14.45 21.09 37.52
N CYS A 687 14.16 22.26 36.96
CA CYS A 687 13.35 22.37 35.74
C CYS A 687 14.12 21.95 34.48
N ARG A 688 15.43 21.61 34.56
CA ARG A 688 16.28 21.39 33.39
C ARG A 688 15.83 20.22 32.51
N ASP A 689 15.47 19.11 33.13
CA ASP A 689 15.00 17.89 32.46
C ASP A 689 13.46 17.77 32.48
N LEU A 690 12.76 18.75 33.08
CA LEU A 690 11.29 18.86 33.06
C LEU A 690 10.83 19.26 31.65
N LEU A 691 9.94 18.46 31.08
CA LEU A 691 9.39 18.63 29.73
C LEU A 691 7.91 18.27 29.74
N ARG A 692 7.06 19.05 29.08
CA ARG A 692 5.64 18.74 28.84
C ARG A 692 5.54 17.59 27.86
N ASP A 693 4.88 16.50 28.25
CA ASP A 693 4.84 15.26 27.49
C ASP A 693 4.10 15.39 26.14
N GLU A 694 3.10 16.25 26.08
CA GLU A 694 2.28 16.53 24.89
C GLU A 694 3.05 17.21 23.76
N ASP A 695 4.15 17.93 24.08
CA ASP A 695 5.03 18.56 23.10
C ASP A 695 6.09 17.57 22.55
N LEU A 696 6.24 16.38 23.14
CA LEU A 696 7.33 15.46 22.83
C LEU A 696 6.99 14.48 21.72
N TYR A 697 7.65 14.63 20.57
CA TYR A 697 7.73 13.60 19.54
C TYR A 697 8.92 12.65 19.77
N ALA A 698 10.10 13.24 19.99
CA ALA A 698 11.38 12.57 20.22
C ALA A 698 11.79 12.75 21.68
N ARG A 699 11.20 11.95 22.58
CA ARG A 699 11.57 11.96 24.01
C ARG A 699 13.09 11.73 24.18
N PRO A 700 13.79 12.53 25.01
CA PRO A 700 15.22 12.35 25.24
C PRO A 700 15.56 10.92 25.65
N SER A 701 16.40 10.24 24.88
CA SER A 701 16.76 8.84 25.14
C SER A 701 17.68 8.71 26.37
N GLY A 702 17.85 7.49 26.89
CA GLY A 702 18.84 7.22 27.94
C GLY A 702 20.26 7.66 27.57
N TRP A 703 20.64 7.53 26.29
CA TRP A 703 21.95 7.97 25.79
C TRP A 703 22.09 9.48 25.78
N LEU A 704 21.05 10.20 25.37
CA LEU A 704 21.06 11.66 25.39
C LEU A 704 21.10 12.19 26.83
N ARG A 705 20.30 11.61 27.73
CA ARG A 705 20.33 11.97 29.16
C ARG A 705 21.69 11.73 29.80
N ALA A 706 22.35 10.62 29.45
CA ALA A 706 23.74 10.37 29.87
C ALA A 706 24.70 11.42 29.29
N GLY A 707 24.53 11.79 28.01
CA GLY A 707 25.26 12.88 27.36
C GLY A 707 25.08 14.23 28.07
N TYR A 708 23.84 14.58 28.46
CA TYR A 708 23.57 15.76 29.29
C TYR A 708 24.22 15.66 30.67
N GLY A 709 24.18 14.48 31.30
CA GLY A 709 24.88 14.22 32.56
C GLY A 709 26.38 14.52 32.45
N PHE A 710 27.04 14.00 31.41
CA PHE A 710 28.44 14.30 31.12
C PHE A 710 28.67 15.79 30.85
N ALA A 711 27.82 16.41 30.03
CA ALA A 711 27.93 17.82 29.70
C ALA A 711 27.81 18.71 30.94
N ARG A 712 26.95 18.37 31.91
CA ARG A 712 26.81 19.05 33.20
C ARG A 712 28.06 18.94 34.06
N VAL A 713 28.70 17.77 34.10
CA VAL A 713 29.96 17.60 34.83
C VAL A 713 31.06 18.39 34.15
N PHE A 714 31.21 18.27 32.83
CA PHE A 714 32.19 19.01 32.06
C PHE A 714 32.02 20.53 32.21
N GLU A 715 30.79 21.03 32.21
CA GLU A 715 30.48 22.44 32.37
C GLU A 715 30.98 23.02 33.70
N ARG A 716 31.12 22.22 34.75
CA ARG A 716 31.68 22.67 36.04
C ARG A 716 33.21 22.85 36.00
N PHE A 717 33.90 22.09 35.15
CA PHE A 717 35.37 22.00 35.14
C PHE A 717 36.01 22.52 33.85
N HIS A 718 35.23 23.06 32.91
CA HIS A 718 35.75 23.49 31.61
C HIS A 718 36.82 24.59 31.74
N GLY A 719 37.82 24.53 30.86
CA GLY A 719 38.85 25.57 30.78
C GLY A 719 38.33 26.82 30.06
N LYS A 720 38.21 27.96 30.74
CA LYS A 720 37.73 29.24 30.16
C LYS A 720 38.50 29.66 28.91
N ARG A 721 39.84 29.48 28.90
CA ARG A 721 40.70 29.81 27.74
C ARG A 721 40.41 28.90 26.53
N LEU A 722 40.20 27.60 26.78
CA LEU A 722 39.86 26.65 25.72
C LEU A 722 38.49 27.00 25.12
N ARG A 723 37.50 27.25 25.98
CA ARG A 723 36.16 27.69 25.57
C ARG A 723 36.20 28.93 24.68
N GLY A 724 36.96 29.95 25.07
CA GLY A 724 37.16 31.16 24.24
C GLY A 724 37.66 30.81 22.84
N ARG A 725 38.70 29.97 22.72
CA ARG A 725 39.22 29.51 21.42
C ARG A 725 38.18 28.74 20.60
N CYS A 726 37.38 27.88 21.25
CA CYS A 726 36.30 27.15 20.59
C CYS A 726 35.23 28.11 20.06
N VAL A 727 34.81 29.09 20.87
CA VAL A 727 33.85 30.13 20.46
C VAL A 727 34.39 30.94 19.28
N ASP A 728 35.65 31.39 19.33
CA ASP A 728 36.25 32.14 18.21
C ASP A 728 36.29 31.31 16.91
N ALA A 729 36.57 30.02 17.02
CA ALA A 729 36.53 29.10 15.88
C ALA A 729 35.11 28.94 15.32
N ILE A 730 34.10 28.85 16.19
CA ILE A 730 32.69 28.82 15.79
C ILE A 730 32.28 30.14 15.11
N LEU A 731 32.63 31.30 15.66
CA LEU A 731 32.29 32.60 15.09
C LEU A 731 32.93 32.79 13.70
N ARG A 732 34.18 32.34 13.49
CA ARG A 732 34.79 32.31 12.15
C ARG A 732 34.00 31.45 11.16
N ARG A 733 33.48 30.31 11.61
CA ARG A 733 32.64 29.43 10.78
C ARG A 733 31.28 30.04 10.48
N ILE A 734 30.66 30.73 11.44
CA ILE A 734 29.41 31.48 11.24
C ILE A 734 29.61 32.56 10.17
N ARG A 735 30.71 33.33 10.24
CA ARG A 735 31.01 34.35 9.21
C ARG A 735 31.20 33.72 7.83
N TRP A 736 31.92 32.60 7.74
CA TRP A 736 32.08 31.86 6.47
C TRP A 736 30.73 31.37 5.92
N GLU A 737 29.89 30.81 6.78
CA GLU A 737 28.55 30.33 6.42
C GLU A 737 27.68 31.49 5.89
N LEU A 738 27.66 32.63 6.58
CA LEU A 738 26.92 33.81 6.12
C LEU A 738 27.44 34.31 4.76
N ARG A 739 28.75 34.48 4.60
CA ARG A 739 29.34 35.00 3.35
C ARG A 739 29.07 34.10 2.13
N THR A 740 28.97 32.79 2.34
CA THR A 740 28.72 31.82 1.27
C THR A 740 27.23 31.53 1.03
N THR A 741 26.34 32.21 1.75
CA THR A 741 24.88 32.07 1.62
C THR A 741 24.19 33.42 1.37
N GLY A 742 24.93 34.41 0.85
CA GLY A 742 24.39 35.77 0.68
C GLY A 742 23.87 36.38 1.98
N HIS A 743 24.42 35.95 3.12
CA HIS A 743 24.02 36.29 4.49
C HIS A 743 22.63 35.78 4.91
N ALA A 744 22.05 34.83 4.17
CA ALA A 744 20.75 34.23 4.46
C ALA A 744 20.79 33.09 5.48
N SER A 745 21.93 32.38 5.58
CA SER A 745 22.05 31.06 6.20
C SER A 745 21.18 29.98 5.52
N ILE A 746 21.32 28.72 5.93
CA ILE A 746 20.51 27.61 5.40
C ILE A 746 18.99 27.78 5.69
N SER A 747 18.63 28.45 6.78
CA SER A 747 17.25 28.63 7.23
C SER A 747 17.11 29.88 8.12
N PRO A 748 15.91 30.43 8.29
CA PRO A 748 15.66 31.54 9.22
C PRO A 748 16.09 31.20 10.65
N VAL A 749 15.84 29.98 11.16
CA VAL A 749 16.23 29.57 12.52
C VAL A 749 17.73 29.73 12.74
N SER A 750 18.54 29.14 11.85
CA SER A 750 20.00 29.29 11.90
C SER A 750 20.44 30.74 11.71
N GLY A 751 19.77 31.50 10.83
CA GLY A 751 20.10 32.90 10.55
C GLY A 751 19.90 33.79 11.78
N LEU A 752 18.76 33.65 12.47
CA LEU A 752 18.46 34.42 13.68
C LEU A 752 19.50 34.17 14.79
N ILE A 753 19.90 32.91 15.01
CA ILE A 753 20.87 32.55 16.05
C ILE A 753 22.31 32.91 15.63
N ASN A 754 22.65 32.83 14.34
CA ASN A 754 23.93 33.31 13.80
C ASN A 754 24.11 34.81 14.03
N ILE A 755 23.08 35.61 13.74
CA ILE A 755 23.07 37.06 14.01
C ILE A 755 23.28 37.31 15.49
N LEU A 756 22.55 36.61 16.36
CA LEU A 756 22.69 36.75 17.80
C LEU A 756 24.11 36.38 18.30
N ALA A 757 24.68 35.29 17.79
CA ALA A 757 26.01 34.84 18.16
C ALA A 757 27.10 35.87 17.80
N LEU A 758 27.00 36.49 16.61
CA LEU A 758 27.91 37.55 16.19
C LEU A 758 27.70 38.83 17.00
N TRP A 759 26.44 39.27 17.16
CA TRP A 759 26.11 40.50 17.90
C TRP A 759 26.56 40.45 19.36
N LEU A 760 26.41 39.31 20.04
CA LEU A 760 26.88 39.12 21.42
C LEU A 760 28.41 39.18 21.57
N HIS A 761 29.13 38.97 20.48
CA HIS A 761 30.58 39.09 20.44
C HIS A 761 31.00 40.52 20.07
N ASP A 762 30.39 41.08 19.02
CA ASP A 762 30.64 42.40 18.48
C ASP A 762 29.33 42.97 17.86
N PRO A 763 28.67 43.93 18.53
CA PRO A 763 27.45 44.57 18.02
C PRO A 763 27.61 45.29 16.67
N ASP A 764 28.84 45.69 16.33
CA ASP A 764 29.16 46.43 15.09
C ASP A 764 29.63 45.51 13.95
N ASP A 765 29.64 44.19 14.18
CA ASP A 765 30.08 43.18 13.21
C ASP A 765 29.39 43.37 11.86
N THR A 766 30.21 43.44 10.81
CA THR A 766 29.74 43.77 9.45
C THR A 766 28.90 42.64 8.84
N ASP A 767 29.22 41.38 9.11
CA ASP A 767 28.44 40.23 8.64
C ASP A 767 27.11 40.15 9.40
N CYS A 768 27.10 40.48 10.69
CA CYS A 768 25.88 40.59 11.50
C CYS A 768 24.90 41.61 10.91
N ARG A 769 25.36 42.84 10.60
CA ARG A 769 24.52 43.88 10.00
C ARG A 769 23.96 43.50 8.64
N ARG A 770 24.76 42.82 7.80
CA ARG A 770 24.32 42.31 6.49
C ARG A 770 23.27 41.21 6.64
N ALA A 771 23.50 40.23 7.50
CA ALA A 771 22.55 39.15 7.78
C ALA A 771 21.21 39.68 8.31
N LEU A 772 21.25 40.67 9.20
CA LEU A 772 20.05 41.32 9.72
C LEU A 772 19.23 42.02 8.64
N LYS A 773 19.88 42.60 7.61
CA LYS A 773 19.18 43.14 6.42
C LYS A 773 18.61 42.04 5.55
N GLN A 774 19.32 40.92 5.40
CA GLN A 774 18.91 39.81 4.55
C GLN A 774 17.72 39.01 5.14
N LEU A 775 17.45 39.11 6.45
CA LEU A 775 16.27 38.47 7.06
C LEU A 775 14.95 38.83 6.38
N ASP A 776 14.82 40.03 5.83
CA ASP A 776 13.62 40.45 5.10
C ASP A 776 13.34 39.56 3.87
N GLY A 777 14.37 38.91 3.31
CA GLY A 777 14.21 37.92 2.23
C GLY A 777 13.47 36.64 2.65
N TRP A 778 13.34 36.38 3.94
CA TRP A 778 12.54 35.28 4.49
C TRP A 778 11.11 35.70 4.83
N ILE A 779 10.74 36.97 4.65
CA ILE A 779 9.41 37.46 5.03
C ILE A 779 8.49 37.43 3.81
N TRP A 780 7.35 36.77 3.96
CA TRP A 780 6.22 36.89 3.04
C TRP A 780 5.18 37.81 3.67
N GLU A 781 4.66 38.76 2.90
CA GLU A 781 3.71 39.74 3.41
C GLU A 781 2.56 40.03 2.45
N ASP A 782 1.36 40.15 3.01
CA ASP A 782 0.15 40.60 2.34
C ASP A 782 -0.77 41.33 3.33
N GLU A 783 -1.90 41.83 2.84
CA GLU A 783 -2.91 42.49 3.68
C GLU A 783 -3.77 41.52 4.46
N GLU A 784 -4.02 40.31 3.92
CA GLU A 784 -4.98 39.37 4.51
C GLU A 784 -4.40 38.67 5.76
N ASP A 785 -3.25 38.05 5.58
CA ASP A 785 -2.59 37.17 6.55
C ASP A 785 -1.42 37.87 7.27
N GLY A 786 -1.07 39.10 6.90
CA GLY A 786 -0.06 39.91 7.57
C GLY A 786 1.39 39.64 7.13
N ALA A 787 2.33 39.59 8.07
CA ALA A 787 3.76 39.39 7.79
C ALA A 787 4.25 38.13 8.49
N ARG A 788 4.67 37.15 7.70
CA ARG A 788 5.04 35.81 8.17
C ARG A 788 6.49 35.53 7.78
N VAL A 789 7.25 34.96 8.70
CA VAL A 789 8.60 34.45 8.37
C VAL A 789 8.43 33.04 7.81
N THR A 790 8.78 32.86 6.54
CA THR A 790 8.65 31.58 5.85
C THR A 790 9.67 30.58 6.38
N GLY A 791 9.33 29.29 6.37
CA GLY A 791 10.27 28.22 6.75
C GLY A 791 11.33 27.97 5.67
N ALA A 792 10.95 28.22 4.43
CA ALA A 792 11.80 28.14 3.24
C ALA A 792 11.28 29.11 2.16
N ARG A 793 12.01 29.19 1.06
CA ARG A 793 11.67 29.91 -0.17
C ARG A 793 11.87 28.91 -1.31
N SER A 794 10.99 28.85 -2.32
CA SER A 794 10.88 27.68 -3.21
C SER A 794 11.08 27.98 -4.69
N ALA A 795 11.56 29.17 -5.07
CA ALA A 795 11.54 29.59 -6.47
C ALA A 795 12.20 28.62 -7.46
N SER A 796 13.33 27.99 -7.11
CA SER A 796 13.97 27.02 -8.02
C SER A 796 13.20 25.69 -8.08
N TRP A 797 12.66 25.24 -6.96
CA TRP A 797 11.83 24.04 -6.88
C TRP A 797 10.53 24.19 -7.67
N ASP A 798 9.78 25.26 -7.41
CA ASP A 798 8.50 25.55 -8.05
C ASP A 798 8.69 25.81 -9.55
N THR A 799 9.76 26.51 -9.95
CA THR A 799 10.07 26.71 -11.37
C THR A 799 10.39 25.40 -12.08
N GLY A 800 11.20 24.52 -11.47
CA GLY A 800 11.54 23.22 -12.06
C GLY A 800 10.30 22.34 -12.31
N LEU A 801 9.37 22.30 -11.36
CA LEU A 801 8.13 21.53 -11.49
C LEU A 801 7.10 22.22 -12.41
N SER A 802 7.03 23.55 -12.42
CA SER A 802 6.17 24.32 -13.32
C SER A 802 6.57 24.15 -14.78
N LEU A 803 7.89 24.11 -15.07
CA LEU A 803 8.40 23.79 -16.40
C LEU A 803 7.96 22.39 -16.86
N GLN A 804 8.09 21.38 -15.99
CA GLN A 804 7.59 20.03 -16.30
C GLN A 804 6.07 20.03 -16.54
N ALA A 805 5.28 20.72 -15.71
CA ALA A 805 3.83 20.80 -15.90
C ALA A 805 3.44 21.43 -17.24
N LEU A 806 4.07 22.56 -17.60
CA LEU A 806 3.83 23.29 -18.85
C LEU A 806 4.35 22.54 -20.07
N ALA A 807 5.45 21.78 -19.96
CA ALA A 807 5.98 20.95 -21.04
C ALA A 807 5.02 19.82 -21.44
N ALA A 808 4.04 19.47 -20.59
CA ALA A 808 2.98 18.53 -20.96
C ALA A 808 1.93 19.13 -21.92
N VAL A 809 1.92 20.46 -22.10
CA VAL A 809 0.93 21.21 -22.89
C VAL A 809 1.55 22.29 -23.78
N PRO A 810 2.55 21.95 -24.62
CA PRO A 810 3.37 22.93 -25.34
C PRO A 810 2.62 23.73 -26.42
N ASP A 811 1.41 23.28 -26.79
CA ASP A 811 0.61 23.88 -27.86
C ASP A 811 -0.37 24.94 -27.36
N VAL A 812 -0.43 25.19 -26.05
CA VAL A 812 -1.23 26.28 -25.48
C VAL A 812 -0.49 27.62 -25.67
N ASP A 813 -1.23 28.65 -26.10
CA ASP A 813 -0.68 29.98 -26.33
C ASP A 813 0.05 30.54 -25.08
N GLY A 814 1.22 31.15 -25.30
CA GLY A 814 2.07 31.70 -24.23
C GLY A 814 2.96 30.68 -23.52
N VAL A 815 2.66 29.37 -23.59
CA VAL A 815 3.44 28.32 -22.89
C VAL A 815 4.89 28.26 -23.36
N ARG A 816 5.13 28.31 -24.68
CA ARG A 816 6.50 28.23 -25.23
C ARG A 816 7.41 29.36 -24.74
N ASP A 817 6.87 30.56 -24.61
CA ASP A 817 7.64 31.70 -24.10
C ASP A 817 7.88 31.60 -22.59
N ALA A 818 6.87 31.17 -21.83
CA ALA A 818 7.03 30.92 -20.39
C ALA A 818 8.07 29.82 -20.10
N LEU A 819 8.08 28.73 -20.87
CA LEU A 819 9.09 27.67 -20.80
C LEU A 819 10.50 28.22 -21.04
N ARG A 820 10.68 29.08 -22.06
CA ARG A 820 11.96 29.75 -22.35
C ARG A 820 12.44 30.62 -21.19
N ARG A 821 11.55 31.46 -20.65
CA ARG A 821 11.89 32.35 -19.54
C ARG A 821 12.25 31.55 -18.28
N GLY A 822 11.48 30.52 -17.94
CA GLY A 822 11.75 29.69 -16.77
C GLY A 822 13.04 28.87 -16.90
N ALA A 823 13.33 28.30 -18.07
CA ALA A 823 14.60 27.62 -18.33
C ALA A 823 15.78 28.61 -18.21
N THR A 824 15.65 29.82 -18.75
CA THR A 824 16.64 30.89 -18.64
C THR A 824 16.87 31.30 -17.19
N TYR A 825 15.80 31.41 -16.40
CA TYR A 825 15.88 31.67 -14.95
C TYR A 825 16.70 30.57 -14.26
N LEU A 826 16.33 29.30 -14.44
CA LEU A 826 17.04 28.20 -13.78
C LEU A 826 18.52 28.11 -14.19
N LEU A 827 18.86 28.35 -15.45
CA LEU A 827 20.26 28.39 -15.89
C LEU A 827 21.09 29.44 -15.11
N ARG A 828 20.48 30.58 -14.74
CA ARG A 828 21.13 31.60 -13.90
C ARG A 828 21.21 31.22 -12.41
N GLN A 829 20.37 30.28 -11.96
CA GLN A 829 20.36 29.81 -10.57
C GLN A 829 21.34 28.67 -10.28
N GLN A 830 22.04 28.13 -11.28
CA GLN A 830 23.07 27.12 -11.04
C GLN A 830 24.28 27.75 -10.31
N ILE A 831 24.76 27.10 -9.26
CA ILE A 831 26.00 27.53 -8.60
C ILE A 831 27.20 27.17 -9.50
N GLY A 832 27.78 28.15 -10.18
CA GLY A 832 28.88 27.95 -11.14
C GLY A 832 30.27 27.75 -10.53
N VAL A 833 30.45 28.00 -9.23
CA VAL A 833 31.77 28.02 -8.56
C VAL A 833 31.81 27.16 -7.31
N SER A 834 32.97 26.55 -7.07
CA SER A 834 33.27 25.90 -5.78
C SER A 834 33.59 26.96 -4.74
N PHE A 835 33.09 26.78 -3.52
CA PHE A 835 33.36 27.73 -2.43
C PHE A 835 34.69 27.41 -1.75
N GLU A 836 35.59 28.39 -1.66
CA GLU A 836 36.83 28.24 -0.91
C GLU A 836 36.56 27.94 0.58
N GLY A 837 37.29 26.98 1.16
CA GLY A 837 37.13 26.62 2.58
C GLY A 837 35.95 25.69 2.91
N PHE A 838 35.24 25.16 1.90
CA PHE A 838 34.04 24.33 2.11
C PHE A 838 34.31 23.08 2.96
N ARG A 839 35.49 22.46 2.82
CA ARG A 839 35.85 21.23 3.55
C ARG A 839 36.09 21.50 5.03
N GLU A 840 36.71 22.63 5.33
CA GLU A 840 37.00 23.12 6.67
C GLU A 840 35.70 23.45 7.38
N ALA A 841 34.75 24.06 6.67
CA ALA A 841 33.40 24.42 7.12
C ALA A 841 32.41 23.24 7.19
N TYR A 842 32.85 22.02 6.84
CA TYR A 842 32.01 20.81 6.84
C TYR A 842 30.85 20.89 5.84
N ARG A 843 31.04 21.52 4.68
CA ARG A 843 30.06 21.57 3.60
C ARG A 843 30.43 20.58 2.50
N THR A 844 29.46 20.19 1.69
CA THR A 844 29.70 19.58 0.37
C THR A 844 30.01 20.70 -0.64
N ASP A 845 30.85 20.45 -1.64
CA ASP A 845 31.10 21.43 -2.71
C ASP A 845 29.78 21.72 -3.47
N PRO A 846 29.28 22.97 -3.45
CA PRO A 846 27.99 23.30 -4.03
C PRO A 846 28.01 23.45 -5.55
N LYS A 847 29.20 23.47 -6.18
CA LYS A 847 29.33 23.67 -7.62
C LYS A 847 28.45 22.71 -8.42
N GLY A 848 27.64 23.26 -9.32
CA GLY A 848 26.74 22.55 -10.21
C GLY A 848 25.35 22.31 -9.66
N GLY A 849 25.10 22.56 -8.37
CA GLY A 849 23.81 22.35 -7.74
C GLY A 849 22.87 23.55 -7.80
N TRP A 850 21.58 23.28 -7.59
CA TRP A 850 20.52 24.27 -7.38
C TRP A 850 20.03 24.20 -5.94
N CYS A 851 19.83 25.39 -5.35
CA CYS A 851 19.22 25.53 -4.04
C CYS A 851 17.69 25.45 -4.16
N PHE A 852 17.00 25.23 -3.05
CA PHE A 852 15.53 25.25 -3.02
C PHE A 852 14.96 26.66 -3.35
N PRO A 853 15.51 27.78 -2.80
CA PRO A 853 15.10 29.15 -3.20
C PRO A 853 15.73 29.58 -4.53
N GLY A 854 17.06 29.58 -4.60
CA GLY A 854 17.85 30.14 -5.68
C GLY A 854 19.32 30.24 -5.28
N ALA A 855 20.19 30.60 -6.22
CA ALA A 855 21.65 30.57 -6.03
C ALA A 855 22.13 31.38 -4.82
N TRP A 856 21.41 32.46 -4.48
CA TRP A 856 21.72 33.33 -3.33
C TRP A 856 21.75 32.59 -1.99
N HIS A 857 20.97 31.51 -1.86
CA HIS A 857 20.90 30.68 -0.65
C HIS A 857 22.17 29.85 -0.43
N GLY A 858 22.88 29.52 -1.52
CA GLY A 858 24.16 28.82 -1.53
C GLY A 858 24.13 27.35 -1.10
N TRP A 859 23.01 26.82 -0.56
CA TRP A 859 22.85 25.41 -0.17
C TRP A 859 22.06 24.62 -1.21
N PRO A 860 22.74 24.02 -2.20
CA PRO A 860 22.08 23.18 -3.17
C PRO A 860 21.56 21.89 -2.55
N VAL A 861 20.48 21.37 -3.14
CA VAL A 861 19.81 20.13 -2.75
C VAL A 861 19.76 19.19 -3.96
N THR A 862 19.94 17.90 -3.73
CA THR A 862 20.06 16.91 -4.81
C THR A 862 18.79 16.79 -5.64
N ASP A 863 17.61 16.80 -5.01
CA ASP A 863 16.32 16.81 -5.69
C ASP A 863 16.03 18.12 -6.40
N CYS A 864 16.31 19.27 -5.79
CA CYS A 864 16.17 20.58 -6.44
C CYS A 864 17.05 20.66 -7.70
N THR A 865 18.28 20.16 -7.62
CA THR A 865 19.19 20.03 -8.76
C THR A 865 18.59 19.12 -9.83
N ALA A 866 18.02 17.99 -9.43
CA ALA A 866 17.41 17.05 -10.36
C ALA A 866 16.15 17.61 -11.04
N GLU A 867 15.22 18.22 -10.29
CA GLU A 867 14.01 18.82 -10.86
C GLU A 867 14.33 20.03 -11.74
N ALA A 868 15.37 20.80 -11.42
CA ALA A 868 15.85 21.88 -12.29
C ALA A 868 16.40 21.32 -13.62
N VAL A 869 17.21 20.26 -13.57
CA VAL A 869 17.70 19.58 -14.78
C VAL A 869 16.54 19.04 -15.62
N LEU A 870 15.60 18.33 -15.00
CA LEU A 870 14.44 17.79 -15.70
C LEU A 870 13.58 18.90 -16.31
N GLY A 871 13.32 19.97 -15.56
CA GLY A 871 12.59 21.14 -16.05
C GLY A 871 13.27 21.82 -17.24
N ILE A 872 14.59 22.04 -17.20
CA ILE A 872 15.35 22.62 -18.31
C ILE A 872 15.30 21.70 -19.54
N VAL A 873 15.55 20.40 -19.37
CA VAL A 873 15.59 19.42 -20.47
C VAL A 873 14.23 19.26 -21.13
N GLU A 874 13.13 19.19 -20.36
CA GLU A 874 11.78 19.11 -20.91
C GLU A 874 11.35 20.43 -21.59
N ALA A 875 11.72 21.58 -21.03
CA ALA A 875 11.33 22.89 -21.57
C ALA A 875 12.11 23.29 -22.82
N GLN A 876 13.43 23.08 -22.81
CA GLN A 876 14.36 23.50 -23.86
C GLN A 876 15.55 22.52 -23.95
N PRO A 877 15.39 21.39 -24.66
CA PRO A 877 16.45 20.38 -24.79
C PRO A 877 17.79 20.97 -25.27
N ASP A 878 17.75 21.96 -26.16
CA ASP A 878 18.94 22.60 -26.73
C ASP A 878 19.60 23.64 -25.81
N ALA A 879 18.88 24.14 -24.79
CA ALA A 879 19.42 25.12 -23.84
C ALA A 879 20.29 24.47 -22.76
N ALA A 880 20.10 23.17 -22.51
CA ALA A 880 20.87 22.38 -21.56
C ALA A 880 22.26 22.04 -22.13
N ASN A 881 23.19 22.99 -22.10
CA ASN A 881 24.55 22.72 -22.58
C ASN A 881 25.24 21.59 -21.76
N THR A 882 26.19 20.91 -22.38
CA THR A 882 26.90 19.76 -21.81
C THR A 882 27.61 20.10 -20.47
N MET A 883 28.03 21.35 -20.27
CA MET A 883 28.73 21.77 -19.05
C MET A 883 27.77 21.87 -17.86
N VAL A 884 26.61 22.50 -18.04
CA VAL A 884 25.54 22.62 -17.04
C VAL A 884 25.13 21.24 -16.54
N LEU A 885 24.85 20.31 -17.47
CA LEU A 885 24.45 18.94 -17.14
C LEU A 885 25.55 18.14 -16.46
N ARG A 886 26.82 18.32 -16.87
CA ARG A 886 27.97 17.67 -16.25
C ARG A 886 28.16 18.12 -14.80
N ASP A 887 28.12 19.42 -14.55
CA ASP A 887 28.30 19.98 -13.21
C ASP A 887 27.11 19.58 -12.30
N ALA A 888 25.88 19.55 -12.83
CA ALA A 888 24.69 19.06 -12.13
C ALA A 888 24.82 17.59 -11.72
N ALA A 889 25.22 16.72 -12.66
CA ALA A 889 25.48 15.31 -12.39
C ALA A 889 26.57 15.14 -11.32
N GLY A 890 27.65 15.93 -11.43
CA GLY A 890 28.72 15.95 -10.43
C GLY A 890 28.23 16.31 -9.03
N PHE A 891 27.33 17.29 -8.89
CA PHE A 891 26.72 17.63 -7.60
C PHE A 891 25.85 16.49 -7.06
N MET A 892 24.93 15.95 -7.87
CA MET A 892 24.07 14.84 -7.45
C MET A 892 24.88 13.63 -6.98
N LEU A 893 25.92 13.23 -7.73
CA LEU A 893 26.80 12.10 -7.38
C LEU A 893 27.46 12.26 -5.99
N ARG A 894 27.78 13.48 -5.57
CA ARG A 894 28.32 13.76 -4.21
C ARG A 894 27.29 13.56 -3.10
N GLY A 895 26.00 13.63 -3.41
CA GLY A 895 24.90 13.38 -2.49
C GLY A 895 24.47 11.91 -2.39
N GLN A 896 25.05 11.01 -3.17
CA GLN A 896 24.70 9.59 -3.12
C GLN A 896 25.29 8.91 -1.89
N ASN A 897 24.44 8.19 -1.17
CA ASN A 897 24.80 7.37 -0.02
C ASN A 897 25.38 6.02 -0.45
N ARG A 898 26.08 5.37 0.48
CA ARG A 898 26.66 4.03 0.28
C ARG A 898 25.62 2.94 0.06
N ASP A 899 24.39 3.15 0.53
CA ASP A 899 23.29 2.22 0.34
C ASP A 899 22.69 2.31 -1.08
N GLY A 900 23.07 3.31 -1.89
CA GLY A 900 22.62 3.52 -3.26
C GLY A 900 21.59 4.64 -3.41
N GLY A 901 20.90 5.02 -2.33
CA GLY A 901 19.96 6.15 -2.35
C GLY A 901 20.66 7.50 -2.21
N PHE A 902 19.92 8.59 -2.31
CA PHE A 902 20.44 9.97 -2.23
C PHE A 902 19.91 10.69 -1.00
N GLY A 903 20.79 11.45 -0.34
CA GLY A 903 20.42 12.41 0.68
C GLY A 903 19.98 13.75 0.09
N SER A 904 19.49 14.65 0.94
CA SER A 904 18.96 15.96 0.51
C SER A 904 20.10 16.94 0.17
N TYR A 905 20.72 17.55 1.18
CA TYR A 905 21.80 18.52 1.02
C TYR A 905 23.18 17.86 0.89
N GLU A 906 23.38 16.73 1.56
CA GLU A 906 24.67 16.06 1.69
C GLU A 906 24.49 14.53 1.60
N ALA A 907 25.57 13.79 1.37
CA ALA A 907 25.57 12.36 1.67
C ALA A 907 25.68 12.14 3.19
N ARG A 908 25.11 11.04 3.69
CA ARG A 908 25.23 10.55 5.06
C ARG A 908 26.69 10.39 5.45
N ARG A 909 27.08 11.15 6.49
CA ARG A 909 28.46 11.18 7.00
C ARG A 909 28.72 10.19 8.12
N SER A 910 27.70 9.93 8.96
CA SER A 910 27.81 8.98 10.06
C SER A 910 27.47 7.55 9.62
N ARG A 911 28.29 6.59 10.06
CA ARG A 911 27.98 5.15 9.94
C ARG A 911 27.08 4.64 11.07
N ILE A 912 27.01 5.35 12.19
CA ILE A 912 26.17 5.00 13.33
C ILE A 912 24.91 5.86 13.33
N GLY A 913 23.79 5.30 13.78
CA GLY A 913 22.54 6.04 13.92
C GLY A 913 22.63 7.05 15.07
N LEU A 914 22.63 8.35 14.75
CA LEU A 914 22.75 9.43 15.75
C LEU A 914 21.40 9.85 16.36
N GLU A 915 20.27 9.30 15.89
CA GLU A 915 18.93 9.71 16.37
C GLU A 915 18.70 9.45 17.87
N ARG A 916 19.43 8.51 18.48
CA ARG A 916 19.36 8.32 19.94
C ARG A 916 19.89 9.53 20.71
N LEU A 917 20.61 10.43 20.05
CA LEU A 917 21.12 11.67 20.61
C LEU A 917 20.31 12.89 20.16
N ASN A 918 19.14 12.70 19.54
CA ASN A 918 18.30 13.80 19.05
C ASN A 918 17.81 14.69 20.21
N PRO A 919 18.29 15.94 20.30
CA PRO A 919 17.90 16.87 21.36
C PRO A 919 16.70 17.75 20.99
N ALA A 920 16.09 17.55 19.82
CA ALA A 920 15.11 18.48 19.26
C ALA A 920 13.68 18.28 19.78
N GLU A 921 13.43 17.24 20.59
CA GLU A 921 12.21 16.96 21.39
C GLU A 921 10.88 16.92 20.61
N MET A 922 10.51 17.99 19.93
CA MET A 922 9.33 18.12 19.07
C MET A 922 9.54 17.53 17.66
N PHE A 923 10.80 17.29 17.25
CA PHE A 923 11.16 16.90 15.89
C PHE A 923 11.82 15.53 15.81
N GLY A 924 11.35 14.68 14.90
CA GLY A 924 11.92 13.37 14.63
C GLY A 924 12.90 13.38 13.46
N ASP A 925 13.81 12.40 13.43
CA ASP A 925 14.72 12.14 12.30
C ASP A 925 15.60 13.35 11.92
N SER A 926 16.09 14.11 12.90
CA SER A 926 16.81 15.38 12.68
C SER A 926 18.33 15.28 12.89
N MET A 927 18.87 14.12 13.29
CA MET A 927 20.31 14.00 13.60
C MET A 927 21.13 13.49 12.42
N THR A 928 20.56 12.64 11.56
CA THR A 928 21.31 11.94 10.52
C THR A 928 20.69 12.15 9.15
N GLU A 929 21.52 12.53 8.18
CA GLU A 929 21.10 12.55 6.78
C GLU A 929 20.82 11.12 6.25
N ARG A 930 19.71 10.92 5.55
CA ARG A 930 19.25 9.60 5.10
C ARG A 930 19.19 9.51 3.59
N SER A 931 18.85 8.33 3.10
CA SER A 931 18.41 8.15 1.73
C SER A 931 16.90 8.32 1.70
N TYR A 932 16.39 9.18 0.83
CA TYR A 932 14.96 9.44 0.68
C TYR A 932 14.49 8.98 -0.71
N VAL A 933 13.23 8.53 -0.79
CA VAL A 933 12.65 8.00 -2.04
C VAL A 933 12.60 9.09 -3.10
N GLU A 934 12.24 10.29 -2.69
CA GLU A 934 12.03 11.45 -3.55
C GLU A 934 13.37 11.91 -4.13
N CYS A 935 14.36 12.16 -3.27
CA CYS A 935 15.71 12.53 -3.71
C CYS A 935 16.32 11.44 -4.61
N THR A 936 16.16 10.16 -4.25
CA THR A 936 16.71 9.05 -5.04
C THR A 936 16.04 8.96 -6.41
N ALA A 937 14.72 9.07 -6.49
CA ALA A 937 13.99 8.99 -7.74
C ALA A 937 14.19 10.22 -8.63
N SER A 938 14.23 11.43 -8.06
CA SER A 938 14.59 12.67 -8.78
C SER A 938 15.97 12.56 -9.38
N CYS A 939 16.99 12.24 -8.57
CA CYS A 939 18.35 12.11 -9.06
C CYS A 939 18.47 11.01 -10.12
N LEU A 940 17.80 9.87 -9.95
CA LEU A 940 17.80 8.81 -10.95
C LEU A 940 17.23 9.29 -12.29
N ALA A 941 16.10 9.99 -12.29
CA ALA A 941 15.49 10.55 -13.50
C ALA A 941 16.40 11.61 -14.16
N ALA A 942 16.93 12.54 -13.38
CA ALA A 942 17.82 13.58 -13.91
C ALA A 942 19.15 13.00 -14.43
N LEU A 943 19.73 12.02 -13.73
CA LEU A 943 20.94 11.31 -14.17
C LEU A 943 20.68 10.53 -15.47
N ALA A 944 19.51 9.91 -15.62
CA ALA A 944 19.12 9.27 -16.86
C ALA A 944 19.01 10.28 -18.02
N ALA A 945 18.46 11.47 -17.78
CA ALA A 945 18.42 12.56 -18.76
C ALA A 945 19.84 13.06 -19.09
N CYS A 946 20.69 13.34 -18.10
CA CYS A 946 22.08 13.76 -18.32
C CYS A 946 22.86 12.75 -19.19
N ARG A 947 22.65 11.44 -18.99
CA ARG A 947 23.34 10.39 -19.76
C ARG A 947 23.10 10.50 -21.27
N GLN A 948 21.96 11.04 -21.70
CA GLN A 948 21.63 11.19 -23.12
C GLN A 948 22.46 12.29 -23.81
N HIS A 949 23.00 13.24 -23.04
CA HIS A 949 23.71 14.42 -23.56
C HIS A 949 25.21 14.46 -23.23
N LEU A 950 25.71 13.50 -22.42
CA LEU A 950 27.09 13.50 -21.92
C LEU A 950 27.97 12.40 -22.55
N ALA A 951 29.27 12.67 -22.60
CA ALA A 951 30.28 11.76 -23.16
C ALA A 951 30.32 10.39 -22.44
N PRO A 952 30.69 9.29 -23.13
CA PRO A 952 30.63 7.93 -22.59
C PRO A 952 31.36 7.70 -21.25
N SER A 953 32.49 8.38 -21.02
CA SER A 953 33.27 8.25 -19.78
C SER A 953 32.51 8.72 -18.55
N VAL A 954 31.85 9.89 -18.64
CA VAL A 954 30.99 10.44 -17.57
C VAL A 954 29.73 9.59 -17.43
N SER A 955 29.16 9.18 -18.56
CA SER A 955 27.97 8.32 -18.62
C SER A 955 28.15 6.98 -17.91
N GLY A 956 29.37 6.43 -17.84
CA GLY A 956 29.67 5.21 -17.08
C GLY A 956 29.53 5.36 -15.56
N GLU A 957 29.94 6.51 -15.01
CA GLU A 957 29.74 6.80 -13.58
C GLU A 957 28.28 7.01 -13.24
N ILE A 958 27.58 7.78 -14.08
CA ILE A 958 26.13 8.02 -14.00
C ILE A 958 25.36 6.69 -14.06
N ALA A 959 25.72 5.78 -14.97
CA ALA A 959 25.07 4.47 -15.08
C ALA A 959 25.22 3.63 -13.81
N ARG A 960 26.40 3.62 -13.18
CA ARG A 960 26.61 2.92 -11.90
C ARG A 960 25.77 3.54 -10.77
N ALA A 961 25.73 4.86 -10.70
CA ALA A 961 24.92 5.56 -9.70
C ALA A 961 23.43 5.28 -9.88
N ALA A 962 22.93 5.30 -11.13
CA ALA A 962 21.56 5.01 -11.49
C ALA A 962 21.16 3.56 -11.14
N ALA A 963 22.01 2.58 -11.45
CA ALA A 963 21.74 1.17 -11.12
C ALA A 963 21.63 0.95 -9.60
N ARG A 964 22.49 1.57 -8.79
CA ARG A 964 22.40 1.50 -7.33
C ARG A 964 21.14 2.20 -6.79
N ALA A 965 20.72 3.29 -7.42
CA ALA A 965 19.51 4.02 -7.05
C ALA A 965 18.26 3.18 -7.34
N GLU A 966 18.19 2.54 -8.51
CA GLU A 966 17.12 1.60 -8.87
C GLU A 966 17.07 0.44 -7.86
N GLU A 967 18.20 -0.20 -7.57
CA GLU A 967 18.27 -1.29 -6.59
C GLU A 967 17.80 -0.83 -5.21
N TRP A 968 18.16 0.39 -4.80
CA TRP A 968 17.69 0.98 -3.55
C TRP A 968 16.17 1.21 -3.57
N LEU A 969 15.61 1.76 -4.65
CA LEU A 969 14.15 1.97 -4.79
C LEU A 969 13.39 0.65 -4.69
N ARG A 970 13.83 -0.39 -5.41
CA ARG A 970 13.20 -1.72 -5.35
C ARG A 970 13.30 -2.36 -3.97
N ARG A 971 14.43 -2.20 -3.28
CA ARG A 971 14.61 -2.71 -1.90
C ARG A 971 13.79 -1.95 -0.86
N ASN A 972 13.54 -0.66 -1.08
CA ASN A 972 12.78 0.20 -0.16
C ASN A 972 11.29 0.32 -0.51
N GLN A 973 10.83 -0.33 -1.58
CA GLN A 973 9.40 -0.48 -1.84
C GLN A 973 8.78 -1.33 -0.72
N ALA A 974 7.71 -0.81 -0.11
CA ALA A 974 6.95 -1.58 0.84
C ALA A 974 6.30 -2.79 0.16
N HIS A 975 6.06 -3.84 0.92
CA HIS A 975 5.49 -5.08 0.41
C HIS A 975 4.09 -4.92 -0.20
N ASP A 976 3.35 -3.89 0.22
CA ASP A 976 2.05 -3.53 -0.34
C ASP A 976 2.15 -2.74 -1.66
N GLY A 977 3.37 -2.43 -2.12
CA GLY A 977 3.64 -1.71 -3.36
C GLY A 977 3.94 -0.21 -3.18
N SER A 978 3.72 0.35 -1.99
CA SER A 978 3.91 1.78 -1.74
C SER A 978 5.35 2.14 -1.43
N TRP A 979 5.66 3.44 -1.54
CA TRP A 979 6.85 4.03 -0.94
C TRP A 979 6.47 5.10 0.04
N ARG A 980 7.26 5.25 1.11
CA ARG A 980 7.02 6.25 2.14
C ARG A 980 7.72 7.56 1.80
N GLY A 981 6.94 8.63 1.65
CA GLY A 981 7.44 10.00 1.57
C GLY A 981 7.85 10.58 2.94
N VAL A 982 8.78 11.52 2.89
CA VAL A 982 9.33 12.27 4.02
C VAL A 982 9.18 13.78 3.85
N TRP A 983 9.09 14.28 2.61
CA TRP A 983 8.92 15.71 2.29
C TRP A 983 7.48 16.10 1.91
N GLY A 984 6.67 15.11 1.52
CA GLY A 984 5.25 15.24 1.24
C GLY A 984 4.44 14.14 1.94
N ILE A 985 3.14 14.36 2.08
CA ILE A 985 2.21 13.53 2.88
C ILE A 985 1.48 12.51 1.99
N GLN A 986 1.67 11.20 2.13
CA GLN A 986 2.89 10.55 2.59
C GLN A 986 3.25 9.42 1.63
N PHE A 987 2.39 8.41 1.52
CA PHE A 987 2.65 7.23 0.72
C PHE A 987 2.25 7.43 -0.74
N ILE A 988 1.22 8.21 -1.04
CA ILE A 988 0.87 8.62 -2.41
C ILE A 988 2.02 9.43 -3.00
N TYR A 989 2.52 10.41 -2.25
CA TYR A 989 3.69 11.22 -2.62
C TYR A 989 4.91 10.34 -2.91
N GLY A 990 5.32 9.51 -1.93
CA GLY A 990 6.47 8.61 -2.09
C GLY A 990 6.28 7.64 -3.27
N THR A 991 5.07 7.13 -3.48
CA THR A 991 4.77 6.19 -4.57
C THR A 991 4.83 6.85 -5.95
N MET A 992 4.40 8.10 -6.08
CA MET A 992 4.58 8.87 -7.31
C MET A 992 6.06 8.99 -7.69
N PHE A 993 6.92 9.35 -6.74
CA PHE A 993 8.37 9.40 -6.97
C PHE A 993 8.96 8.00 -7.25
N GLY A 994 8.59 6.98 -6.47
CA GLY A 994 9.07 5.60 -6.67
C GLY A 994 8.76 5.08 -8.07
N VAL A 995 7.53 5.27 -8.55
CA VAL A 995 7.12 4.94 -9.93
C VAL A 995 7.97 5.70 -10.95
N ARG A 996 8.11 7.03 -10.80
CA ARG A 996 8.92 7.85 -11.71
C ARG A 996 10.37 7.35 -11.79
N GLY A 997 10.98 7.07 -10.65
CA GLY A 997 12.35 6.57 -10.57
C GLY A 997 12.53 5.23 -11.28
N LEU A 998 11.63 4.27 -11.06
CA LEU A 998 11.70 2.97 -11.74
C LEU A 998 11.48 3.08 -13.25
N VAL A 999 10.53 3.90 -13.69
CA VAL A 999 10.31 4.16 -15.13
C VAL A 999 11.55 4.80 -15.76
N ALA A 1000 12.18 5.76 -15.07
CA ALA A 1000 13.43 6.36 -15.54
C ALA A 1000 14.61 5.37 -15.60
N ALA A 1001 14.62 4.33 -14.76
CA ALA A 1001 15.58 3.23 -14.86
C ALA A 1001 15.30 2.26 -16.02
N GLY A 1002 14.15 2.39 -16.70
CA GLY A 1002 13.75 1.55 -17.82
C GLY A 1002 12.72 0.47 -17.48
N ALA A 1003 12.09 0.52 -16.31
CA ALA A 1003 10.95 -0.35 -15.98
C ALA A 1003 9.78 -0.08 -16.95
N ARG A 1004 9.24 -1.13 -17.55
CA ARG A 1004 8.15 -1.06 -18.54
C ARG A 1004 6.79 -1.31 -17.89
N PRO A 1005 5.67 -0.92 -18.54
CA PRO A 1005 4.34 -1.34 -18.12
C PRO A 1005 4.28 -2.87 -17.94
N GLY A 1006 3.91 -3.33 -16.74
CA GLY A 1006 3.94 -4.74 -16.36
C GLY A 1006 5.08 -5.15 -15.41
N ASP A 1007 6.08 -4.30 -15.18
CA ASP A 1007 7.08 -4.52 -14.12
C ASP A 1007 6.38 -4.80 -12.77
N PRO A 1008 6.76 -5.84 -12.02
CA PRO A 1008 6.04 -6.23 -10.81
C PRO A 1008 5.98 -5.12 -9.74
N ALA A 1009 7.04 -4.32 -9.61
CA ALA A 1009 7.07 -3.20 -8.68
C ALA A 1009 6.08 -2.11 -9.10
N LEU A 1010 5.99 -1.80 -10.40
CA LEU A 1010 5.03 -0.84 -10.93
C LEU A 1010 3.58 -1.33 -10.78
N ARG A 1011 3.34 -2.62 -11.03
CA ARG A 1011 2.01 -3.23 -10.87
C ARG A 1011 1.52 -3.18 -9.43
N LEU A 1012 2.40 -3.50 -8.47
CA LEU A 1012 2.06 -3.41 -7.05
C LEU A 1012 1.77 -1.97 -6.63
N ALA A 1013 2.57 -1.01 -7.10
CA ALA A 1013 2.34 0.41 -6.84
C ALA A 1013 1.01 0.93 -7.41
N CYS A 1014 0.69 0.57 -8.66
CA CYS A 1014 -0.58 0.93 -9.29
C CYS A 1014 -1.76 0.29 -8.55
N ARG A 1015 -1.66 -1.00 -8.22
CA ARG A 1015 -2.69 -1.70 -7.44
C ARG A 1015 -2.93 -1.03 -6.09
N TRP A 1016 -1.86 -0.68 -5.38
CA TRP A 1016 -1.95 0.01 -4.09
C TRP A 1016 -2.73 1.32 -4.18
N LEU A 1017 -2.47 2.12 -5.23
CA LEU A 1017 -3.21 3.36 -5.50
C LEU A 1017 -4.66 3.06 -5.86
N LEU A 1018 -4.93 2.15 -6.78
CA LEU A 1018 -6.29 1.79 -7.21
C LEU A 1018 -7.17 1.32 -6.03
N ASP A 1019 -6.60 0.53 -5.11
CA ASP A 1019 -7.29 0.03 -3.91
C ASP A 1019 -7.61 1.14 -2.89
N ARG A 1020 -7.02 2.33 -3.05
CA ARG A 1020 -7.19 3.49 -2.15
C ARG A 1020 -7.87 4.67 -2.82
N GLN A 1021 -8.39 4.49 -4.05
CA GLN A 1021 -9.22 5.51 -4.67
C GLN A 1021 -10.54 5.62 -3.91
N ARG A 1022 -10.92 6.84 -3.58
CA ARG A 1022 -12.15 7.12 -2.83
C ARG A 1022 -13.38 7.07 -3.75
N THR A 1023 -14.56 7.05 -3.12
CA THR A 1023 -15.86 7.06 -3.82
C THR A 1023 -16.13 8.35 -4.59
N ASP A 1024 -15.53 9.46 -4.16
CA ASP A 1024 -15.54 10.76 -4.85
C ASP A 1024 -14.62 10.79 -6.09
N GLY A 1025 -13.85 9.72 -6.33
CA GLY A 1025 -12.90 9.61 -7.44
C GLY A 1025 -11.50 10.12 -7.12
N GLY A 1026 -11.32 10.86 -6.03
CA GLY A 1026 -10.02 11.39 -5.60
C GLY A 1026 -9.21 10.41 -4.74
N TRP A 1027 -8.03 10.87 -4.34
CA TRP A 1027 -7.18 10.25 -3.34
C TRP A 1027 -6.88 11.23 -2.21
N GLY A 1028 -6.74 10.72 -0.99
CA GLY A 1028 -6.49 11.53 0.20
C GLY A 1028 -5.86 10.74 1.34
N GLU A 1029 -4.82 11.31 1.93
CA GLU A 1029 -4.04 10.87 3.08
C GLU A 1029 -4.05 11.97 4.12
N HIS A 1030 -4.33 11.58 5.36
CA HIS A 1030 -4.35 12.47 6.50
C HIS A 1030 -2.95 12.62 7.11
N HIS A 1031 -2.56 13.86 7.44
CA HIS A 1031 -1.24 14.21 7.96
C HIS A 1031 -0.84 13.45 9.23
N SER A 1032 -1.80 13.00 10.04
CA SER A 1032 -1.54 12.19 11.24
C SER A 1032 -0.78 10.88 10.94
N GLY A 1033 -0.87 10.38 9.70
CA GLY A 1033 -0.09 9.24 9.22
C GLY A 1033 1.42 9.44 9.33
N CYS A 1034 1.89 10.70 9.18
CA CYS A 1034 3.31 11.06 9.24
C CYS A 1034 3.92 10.79 10.62
N ALA A 1035 3.19 11.12 11.69
CA ALA A 1035 3.61 10.92 13.07
C ALA A 1035 3.76 9.43 13.41
N ILE A 1036 2.84 8.60 12.92
CA ILE A 1036 2.80 7.15 13.21
C ILE A 1036 3.41 6.25 12.13
N SER A 1037 3.90 6.84 11.03
CA SER A 1037 4.48 6.14 9.86
C SER A 1037 3.55 5.11 9.20
N ARG A 1038 2.27 5.46 9.05
CA ARG A 1038 1.24 4.59 8.46
C ARG A 1038 0.34 5.38 7.53
N TYR A 1039 -0.16 4.71 6.49
CA TYR A 1039 -1.22 5.28 5.65
C TYR A 1039 -2.48 5.48 6.50
N VAL A 1040 -2.97 6.70 6.56
CA VAL A 1040 -4.25 7.05 7.18
C VAL A 1040 -5.08 7.71 6.10
N PRO A 1041 -6.21 7.13 5.66
CA PRO A 1041 -7.03 7.74 4.63
C PRO A 1041 -7.59 9.07 5.13
N HIS A 1042 -7.57 10.08 4.28
CA HIS A 1042 -8.30 11.32 4.52
C HIS A 1042 -9.80 11.10 4.28
N GLU A 1043 -10.66 11.84 4.97
CA GLU A 1043 -12.12 11.71 4.87
C GLU A 1043 -12.69 12.15 3.52
N GLN A 1044 -11.92 12.92 2.75
CA GLN A 1044 -12.27 13.48 1.44
C GLN A 1044 -11.07 13.35 0.49
N GLY A 1045 -11.33 13.28 -0.83
CA GLY A 1045 -10.27 13.42 -1.84
C GLY A 1045 -9.55 14.77 -1.69
N GLN A 1046 -8.24 14.78 -1.95
CA GLN A 1046 -7.39 15.97 -1.94
C GLN A 1046 -6.83 16.20 -3.34
N VAL A 1047 -6.91 17.43 -3.85
CA VAL A 1047 -6.51 17.83 -5.22
C VAL A 1047 -5.06 17.45 -5.49
N ILE A 1048 -4.14 17.89 -4.63
CA ILE A 1048 -2.70 17.67 -4.79
C ILE A 1048 -2.39 16.17 -4.80
N GLN A 1049 -2.96 15.41 -3.87
CA GLN A 1049 -2.70 13.98 -3.76
C GLN A 1049 -3.39 13.16 -4.86
N THR A 1050 -4.55 13.61 -5.34
CA THR A 1050 -5.21 13.06 -6.52
C THR A 1050 -4.35 13.26 -7.75
N ALA A 1051 -3.75 14.44 -7.92
CA ALA A 1051 -2.82 14.70 -8.99
C ALA A 1051 -1.58 13.79 -8.90
N TRP A 1052 -0.99 13.59 -7.72
CA TRP A 1052 0.12 12.64 -7.53
C TRP A 1052 -0.24 11.20 -7.89
N ALA A 1053 -1.41 10.72 -7.45
CA ALA A 1053 -1.90 9.39 -7.79
C ALA A 1053 -2.10 9.24 -9.31
N LEU A 1054 -2.70 10.23 -9.96
CA LEU A 1054 -2.88 10.24 -11.42
C LEU A 1054 -1.54 10.25 -12.15
N ILE A 1055 -0.60 11.11 -11.75
CA ILE A 1055 0.75 11.17 -12.33
C ILE A 1055 1.41 9.79 -12.22
N ALA A 1056 1.33 9.12 -11.08
CA ALA A 1056 1.88 7.79 -10.88
C ALA A 1056 1.24 6.76 -11.82
N LEU A 1057 -0.10 6.67 -11.85
CA LEU A 1057 -0.84 5.70 -12.69
C LEU A 1057 -0.60 5.94 -14.19
N LEU A 1058 -0.57 7.20 -14.61
CA LEU A 1058 -0.32 7.58 -16.00
C LEU A 1058 1.11 7.26 -16.43
N THR A 1059 2.09 7.60 -15.58
CA THR A 1059 3.53 7.33 -15.83
C THR A 1059 3.84 5.84 -15.86
N ALA A 1060 3.18 5.04 -15.01
CA ALA A 1060 3.35 3.59 -14.96
C ALA A 1060 2.69 2.85 -16.14
N GLY A 1061 1.88 3.53 -16.96
CA GLY A 1061 1.14 2.90 -18.05
C GLY A 1061 -0.08 2.08 -17.59
N GLU A 1062 -0.71 2.41 -16.46
CA GLU A 1062 -1.88 1.69 -15.93
C GLU A 1062 -3.06 1.69 -16.92
N SER A 1063 -3.74 0.55 -17.10
CA SER A 1063 -4.83 0.37 -18.07
C SER A 1063 -6.24 0.59 -17.49
N ASN A 1064 -6.38 0.77 -16.17
CA ASN A 1064 -7.67 1.04 -15.52
C ASN A 1064 -8.19 2.46 -15.79
N TRP A 1065 -8.70 2.68 -17.00
CA TRP A 1065 -9.26 3.96 -17.43
C TRP A 1065 -10.48 4.41 -16.64
N SER A 1066 -11.21 3.49 -16.01
CA SER A 1066 -12.34 3.85 -15.15
C SER A 1066 -11.86 4.62 -13.92
N ALA A 1067 -10.83 4.10 -13.23
CA ALA A 1067 -10.23 4.78 -12.10
C ALA A 1067 -9.58 6.11 -12.49
N ILE A 1068 -8.80 6.12 -13.58
CA ILE A 1068 -8.16 7.34 -14.11
C ILE A 1068 -9.23 8.40 -14.43
N SER A 1069 -10.29 8.03 -15.15
CA SER A 1069 -11.37 8.96 -15.52
C SER A 1069 -12.08 9.55 -14.31
N ARG A 1070 -12.29 8.77 -13.24
CA ARG A 1070 -12.87 9.30 -11.99
C ARG A 1070 -11.95 10.30 -11.30
N GLY A 1071 -10.64 10.05 -11.27
CA GLY A 1071 -9.67 11.00 -10.72
C GLY A 1071 -9.59 12.29 -11.53
N VAL A 1072 -9.65 12.18 -12.86
CA VAL A 1072 -9.70 13.36 -13.75
C VAL A 1072 -10.98 14.16 -13.51
N ARG A 1073 -12.15 13.50 -13.42
CA ARG A 1073 -13.41 14.19 -13.08
C ARG A 1073 -13.32 14.89 -11.73
N PHE A 1074 -12.75 14.25 -10.71
CA PHE A 1074 -12.52 14.90 -9.42
C PHE A 1074 -11.71 16.20 -9.56
N LEU A 1075 -10.63 16.20 -10.34
CA LEU A 1075 -9.85 17.41 -10.58
C LEU A 1075 -10.62 18.47 -11.37
N THR A 1076 -11.34 18.09 -12.44
CA THR A 1076 -12.10 19.05 -13.25
C THR A 1076 -13.27 19.65 -12.50
N ASP A 1077 -13.96 18.85 -11.68
CA ASP A 1077 -15.12 19.28 -10.90
C ASP A 1077 -14.72 20.13 -9.69
N SER A 1078 -13.47 19.99 -9.21
CA SER A 1078 -12.91 20.78 -8.11
C SER A 1078 -12.21 22.07 -8.57
N GLN A 1079 -12.08 22.31 -9.87
CA GLN A 1079 -11.38 23.49 -10.39
C GLN A 1079 -12.27 24.74 -10.28
N GLU A 1080 -11.69 25.84 -9.79
CA GLU A 1080 -12.37 27.13 -9.67
C GLU A 1080 -12.43 27.87 -11.01
N ALA A 1081 -13.26 28.90 -11.09
CA ALA A 1081 -13.51 29.63 -12.33
C ALA A 1081 -12.27 30.35 -12.88
N ASP A 1082 -11.35 30.75 -11.99
CA ASP A 1082 -10.08 31.40 -12.31
C ASP A 1082 -8.97 30.41 -12.73
N GLY A 1083 -9.29 29.10 -12.75
CA GLY A 1083 -8.36 28.03 -13.09
C GLY A 1083 -7.51 27.51 -11.94
N ALA A 1084 -7.63 28.09 -10.75
CA ALA A 1084 -7.00 27.59 -9.54
C ALA A 1084 -7.77 26.38 -8.98
N TRP A 1085 -7.18 25.78 -7.94
CA TRP A 1085 -7.86 24.81 -7.08
C TRP A 1085 -7.94 25.33 -5.65
N PRO A 1086 -8.97 24.92 -4.89
CA PRO A 1086 -9.18 25.40 -3.53
C PRO A 1086 -7.99 25.05 -2.64
N ARG A 1087 -7.71 25.92 -1.66
CA ARG A 1087 -6.78 25.60 -0.57
C ARG A 1087 -7.38 24.46 0.25
N GLN A 1088 -6.59 23.41 0.46
CA GLN A 1088 -6.97 22.24 1.25
C GLN A 1088 -5.92 22.00 2.35
N GLN A 1089 -5.96 20.84 3.02
CA GLN A 1089 -4.96 20.55 4.04
C GLN A 1089 -3.54 20.58 3.46
N ALA A 1090 -2.58 20.99 4.30
CA ALA A 1090 -1.17 20.99 3.96
C ALA A 1090 -0.75 19.63 3.38
N SER A 1091 0.09 19.67 2.35
CA SER A 1091 0.58 18.49 1.62
C SER A 1091 2.07 18.22 1.85
N GLY A 1092 2.79 19.20 2.41
CA GLY A 1092 4.19 19.11 2.78
C GLY A 1092 4.39 18.71 4.24
N VAL A 1093 5.48 17.99 4.51
CA VAL A 1093 5.87 17.64 5.87
C VAL A 1093 7.39 17.60 5.99
N PHE A 1094 7.93 17.99 7.14
CA PHE A 1094 9.31 17.76 7.51
C PHE A 1094 9.41 17.34 8.97
N PHE A 1095 10.48 16.61 9.32
CA PHE A 1095 10.72 16.08 10.68
C PHE A 1095 9.50 15.41 11.36
N ARG A 1096 8.63 14.79 10.56
CA ARG A 1096 7.40 14.06 10.95
C ARG A 1096 6.24 14.90 11.44
N THR A 1097 6.49 16.01 12.14
CA THR A 1097 5.48 16.79 12.87
C THR A 1097 5.24 18.17 12.30
N ALA A 1098 6.14 18.65 11.45
CA ALA A 1098 6.10 20.01 10.94
C ALA A 1098 5.47 20.02 9.55
N LEU A 1099 4.20 20.44 9.47
CA LEU A 1099 3.50 20.58 8.19
C LEU A 1099 3.96 21.84 7.49
N LEU A 1100 4.13 21.77 6.16
CA LEU A 1100 4.29 22.95 5.33
C LEU A 1100 3.24 22.96 4.24
N GLU A 1101 2.82 24.16 3.90
CA GLU A 1101 2.00 24.40 2.73
C GLU A 1101 2.89 24.83 1.56
N TYR A 1102 2.86 24.03 0.49
CA TYR A 1102 3.43 24.38 -0.80
C TYR A 1102 2.33 25.01 -1.67
N ALA A 1103 2.24 26.34 -1.68
CA ALA A 1103 1.12 27.04 -2.28
C ALA A 1103 0.87 26.70 -3.75
N LEU A 1104 1.93 26.47 -4.54
CA LEU A 1104 1.83 26.18 -5.98
C LEU A 1104 1.60 24.70 -6.32
N TYR A 1105 1.65 23.78 -5.34
CA TYR A 1105 1.37 22.36 -5.60
C TYR A 1105 -0.02 22.14 -6.20
N ARG A 1106 -1.00 22.97 -5.80
CA ARG A 1106 -2.37 22.91 -6.31
C ARG A 1106 -2.53 23.45 -7.72
N ASP A 1107 -1.52 24.11 -8.27
CA ASP A 1107 -1.57 24.65 -9.64
C ASP A 1107 -0.84 23.70 -10.61
N TYR A 1108 0.45 23.43 -10.38
CA TYR A 1108 1.24 22.68 -11.37
C TYR A 1108 1.07 21.16 -11.31
N PHE A 1109 0.74 20.54 -10.16
CA PHE A 1109 0.52 19.09 -10.13
C PHE A 1109 -0.77 18.69 -10.85
N PRO A 1110 -1.93 19.34 -10.61
CA PRO A 1110 -3.14 19.09 -11.40
C PRO A 1110 -2.91 19.35 -12.90
N LEU A 1111 -2.22 20.43 -13.26
CA LEU A 1111 -1.87 20.69 -14.67
C LEU A 1111 -1.05 19.55 -15.27
N ARG A 1112 0.01 19.07 -14.59
CA ARG A 1112 0.82 17.94 -15.06
C ARG A 1112 -0.01 16.67 -15.18
N ALA A 1113 -0.89 16.37 -14.21
CA ALA A 1113 -1.76 15.20 -14.24
C ALA A 1113 -2.74 15.24 -15.43
N LEU A 1114 -3.40 16.36 -15.66
CA LEU A 1114 -4.33 16.56 -16.77
C LEU A 1114 -3.61 16.53 -18.13
N GLY A 1115 -2.42 17.14 -18.22
CA GLY A 1115 -1.59 17.11 -19.43
C GLY A 1115 -1.17 15.69 -19.82
N LEU A 1116 -0.64 14.91 -18.86
CA LEU A 1116 -0.30 13.50 -19.07
C LEU A 1116 -1.53 12.65 -19.46
N TYR A 1117 -2.68 12.93 -18.84
CA TYR A 1117 -3.93 12.25 -19.18
C TYR A 1117 -4.33 12.51 -20.64
N GLU A 1118 -4.31 13.77 -21.09
CA GLU A 1118 -4.70 14.13 -22.46
C GLU A 1118 -3.74 13.55 -23.51
N GLN A 1119 -2.43 13.60 -23.26
CA GLN A 1119 -1.44 12.97 -24.13
C GLN A 1119 -1.71 11.47 -24.31
N ARG A 1120 -2.02 10.78 -23.20
CA ARG A 1120 -2.30 9.34 -23.21
C ARG A 1120 -3.69 9.01 -23.78
N ARG A 1121 -4.67 9.88 -23.57
CA ARG A 1121 -6.03 9.73 -24.12
C ARG A 1121 -6.01 9.80 -25.64
N ARG A 1122 -5.27 10.74 -26.22
CA ARG A 1122 -5.15 10.95 -27.68
C ARG A 1122 -4.43 9.82 -28.40
N THR A 1123 -3.51 9.14 -27.73
CA THR A 1123 -2.73 8.00 -28.28
C THR A 1123 -3.43 6.66 -28.12
N ARG A 1124 -4.63 6.62 -27.52
CA ARG A 1124 -5.40 5.40 -27.34
C ARG A 1124 -5.99 4.94 -28.69
N PRO A 1125 -5.84 3.67 -29.08
CA PRO A 1125 -6.57 3.13 -30.23
C PRO A 1125 -8.07 3.27 -29.97
N GLY A 1126 -8.78 3.96 -30.87
CA GLY A 1126 -10.24 4.06 -30.79
C GLY A 1126 -10.89 2.68 -30.90
N PRO A 1127 -12.15 2.51 -30.46
CA PRO A 1127 -12.93 1.35 -30.88
C PRO A 1127 -12.97 1.35 -32.41
N ALA A 1128 -12.63 0.22 -33.04
CA ALA A 1128 -12.79 0.07 -34.48
C ALA A 1128 -14.25 0.41 -34.85
N SER A 1129 -14.46 1.42 -35.69
CA SER A 1129 -15.78 1.72 -36.24
C SER A 1129 -16.31 0.46 -36.94
N PRO A 1130 -17.57 0.07 -36.72
CA PRO A 1130 -18.19 -1.04 -37.45
C PRO A 1130 -18.32 -0.82 -38.97
N ASP A 1131 -18.07 0.40 -39.46
CA ASP A 1131 -18.44 0.82 -40.81
C ASP A 1131 -17.26 0.91 -41.80
N ALA A 1132 -16.43 -0.14 -41.87
CA ALA A 1132 -15.39 -0.24 -42.92
C ALA A 1132 -15.40 -1.59 -43.67
N HIS A 1133 -16.57 -2.23 -43.74
CA HIS A 1133 -16.85 -3.30 -44.71
C HIS A 1133 -18.01 -2.88 -45.62
N GLY A 1134 -17.74 -1.88 -46.45
CA GLY A 1134 -18.58 -1.47 -47.57
C GLY A 1134 -17.69 -0.88 -48.65
N SER A 1135 -17.77 -1.45 -49.86
CA SER A 1135 -17.10 -1.09 -51.12
C SER A 1135 -15.57 -1.19 -51.18
N ALA A 1136 -15.06 -2.39 -51.50
CA ALA A 1136 -14.39 -2.73 -52.76
C ALA A 1136 -13.84 -4.17 -52.70
#